data_AF-A0A914AXD8-F1
#
_entry.id   AF-A0A914AXD8-F1
#
_cell.length_a   1.000
_cell.length_b   1.000
_cell.length_c   1.000
_cell.angle_alpha   90.00
_cell.angle_beta   90.00
_cell.angle_gamma   90.00
#
_symmetry.space_group_name_H-M   'P 1'
#
loop_
_entity.id
_entity.type
_entity.pdbx_description
1 polymer ?
#
loop_
_entity_poly.entity_id
_entity_poly.type
_entity_poly.pdbx_seq_one_letter_code
_entity_poly.pdbx_strand_id
1 'polypeptide(L)'
;MNQKKVHEPPKVTGLSPKEGPPGTKVTIRGENLGINAKDLYGLTICGVNCLLLAEWISPSKITCRTTNCKGMGEVIVTTKSAGEGTCTVKFRGVQFLPNALQECSIWMDESSIFERHLTTIHRPSSPLQGGREDPLGLAVESTSVLSDEELTSMFPMGSSNLAHKNFEPVWFLIENHSSTSFDDLKKGLVHVQKQSSSLKTEGPQTFIKSNLGTFMNCQDILAGFANNLSNRERHSRRWKPRSNTEVWINTLQTPDDLSAIHDSLVRHEPLGVPLPDVAEEGEEGEEETPRGYTLEKLEESLIQCNENAQRIFKSVLHRKDRADSTRNALNVLNRFKFLFHLPITIERNIKKGDYEVVINDYERARQLFADTEVTAFKKVYEEVEKRIVDLRVQLKNKLMELPSTLDDQKKLIRYLVELEAPGDPAWECIVNQQHWLLKLLQKCKDDHLQMDQQNNPEPTSVTLRAKVHHSRNRSGSFNQMKFNTADSEGKYSPPQRVLLLEELVDVLQLTLPDFVKLGQSYFSASIVAEAGGKDMNIDRSKEKNFRQMVTEVTVLFANLVRAAFLPDSLIKIRKEERAKYGFWSDTKQDGAAGAWLPPCVRSVRSVLGSMAALDVPSSALDHVHSLVADLRVHCMETLFIEAKEDIRGLHTRETWVLQMDDHGGITSLPMLFESMVVDVVQHLQEVVSIAKAGERDIFSDYDVQRKTVTLTSDILKAFAGCLEQLAFMGETEADTHRLRLSEAQMRIPVSLFQSSEDSLPSMEQCLVIVLSNCNHVSQFVIPNLVEQFKKQGYPCMLEMERNAQEAYIELDEKIFEAYCEQKTDPLVGALEPGMYAGHFDWGDCPKPTGVRPYIKEAVMCSVGIHAEVHAIAPAFMPRVMARVLEAISDEMARLMGCIVEFSQNGALHARLELAAMEEALTAYRNAGTSDSFKEALDSVPVLAREESKRLYNEHLIQFRNEMRFQLSCFTTDSMDSDAYY
;
A
#
# COMPACT_ATOMS: atom_id res chain seq x y z
N MET A 1 -15.07 15.89 82.26
CA MET A 1 -16.18 16.26 81.36
C MET A 1 -15.61 16.48 79.97
N ASN A 2 -15.69 15.50 79.08
CA ASN A 2 -15.50 15.72 77.65
C ASN A 2 -16.89 15.72 77.02
N GLN A 3 -17.32 16.90 76.59
CA GLN A 3 -18.60 17.14 75.92
C GLN A 3 -18.75 16.17 74.74
N LYS A 4 -19.80 15.35 74.72
CA LYS A 4 -20.25 14.66 73.52
C LYS A 4 -20.54 15.76 72.49
N LYS A 5 -19.66 15.93 71.48
CA LYS A 5 -19.96 16.75 70.31
C LYS A 5 -21.23 16.19 69.67
N VAL A 6 -22.32 16.94 69.78
CA VAL A 6 -23.56 16.65 69.06
C VAL A 6 -23.26 16.91 67.59
N HIS A 7 -23.17 15.86 66.79
CA HIS A 7 -22.99 15.97 65.34
C HIS A 7 -24.36 16.18 64.70
N GLU A 8 -24.47 17.18 63.83
CA GLU A 8 -25.69 17.46 63.09
C GLU A 8 -26.00 16.33 62.08
N PRO A 9 -27.27 15.99 61.87
CA PRO A 9 -27.66 14.91 60.96
C PRO A 9 -27.25 15.23 59.50
N PRO A 10 -26.95 14.22 58.68
CA PRO A 10 -26.58 14.42 57.28
C PRO A 10 -27.69 15.16 56.52
N LYS A 11 -27.34 16.13 55.67
CA LYS A 11 -28.32 16.85 54.85
C LYS A 11 -27.90 16.82 53.39
N VAL A 12 -28.68 16.13 52.55
CA VAL A 12 -28.45 16.06 51.11
C VAL A 12 -29.11 17.26 50.43
N THR A 13 -28.30 18.08 49.79
CA THR A 13 -28.72 19.33 49.13
C THR A 13 -28.67 19.27 47.60
N GLY A 14 -27.92 18.32 47.02
CA GLY A 14 -27.79 18.20 45.57
C GLY A 14 -27.46 16.79 45.07
N LEU A 15 -27.96 16.47 43.89
CA LEU A 15 -27.75 15.20 43.18
C LEU A 15 -27.33 15.48 41.74
N SER A 16 -26.36 14.74 41.22
CA SER A 16 -25.92 14.84 39.83
C SER A 16 -25.49 13.47 39.27
N PRO A 17 -26.15 12.94 38.22
CA PRO A 17 -27.39 13.45 37.61
C PRO A 17 -28.61 13.29 38.55
N LYS A 18 -29.72 14.01 38.26
CA LYS A 18 -30.97 13.97 39.06
C LYS A 18 -31.93 12.83 38.64
N GLU A 19 -31.68 12.22 37.49
CA GLU A 19 -32.41 11.06 36.98
C GLU A 19 -31.46 10.13 36.22
N GLY A 20 -31.84 8.85 36.09
CA GLY A 20 -31.10 7.89 35.27
C GLY A 20 -31.64 6.46 35.39
N PRO A 21 -31.31 5.58 34.42
CA PRO A 21 -31.60 4.16 34.52
C PRO A 21 -30.75 3.51 35.63
N PRO A 22 -31.06 2.26 36.05
CA PRO A 22 -30.20 1.50 36.93
C PRO A 22 -28.74 1.59 36.44
N GLY A 23 -27.80 1.84 37.36
CA GLY A 23 -26.35 1.76 37.12
C GLY A 23 -25.70 3.11 36.95
N THR A 24 -26.53 4.14 36.85
CA THR A 24 -26.12 5.54 36.81
C THR A 24 -25.31 5.87 38.05
N LYS A 25 -24.08 6.39 37.86
CA LYS A 25 -23.21 6.90 38.92
C LYS A 25 -23.73 8.26 39.37
N VAL A 26 -24.39 8.31 40.52
CA VAL A 26 -24.95 9.51 41.14
C VAL A 26 -23.93 10.08 42.14
N THR A 27 -23.65 11.38 41.99
CA THR A 27 -22.89 12.16 42.96
C THR A 27 -23.85 12.88 43.90
N ILE A 28 -23.80 12.53 45.17
CA ILE A 28 -24.60 13.10 46.26
C ILE A 28 -23.77 14.19 46.93
N ARG A 29 -24.30 15.41 46.96
CA ARG A 29 -23.70 16.57 47.62
C ARG A 29 -24.57 17.02 48.78
N GLY A 30 -23.94 17.41 49.87
CA GLY A 30 -24.64 17.74 51.10
C GLY A 30 -23.71 18.27 52.18
N GLU A 31 -24.23 18.34 53.38
CA GLU A 31 -23.52 18.73 54.60
C GLU A 31 -23.57 17.55 55.58
N ASN A 32 -22.51 17.36 56.35
CA ASN A 32 -22.42 16.34 57.40
C ASN A 32 -22.68 14.89 56.93
N LEU A 33 -22.27 14.53 55.70
CA LEU A 33 -22.43 13.20 55.09
C LEU A 33 -21.47 12.12 55.67
N GLY A 34 -21.05 12.28 56.93
CA GLY A 34 -20.14 11.39 57.65
C GLY A 34 -18.74 11.95 57.83
N ILE A 35 -18.07 11.57 58.93
CA ILE A 35 -16.73 12.06 59.29
C ILE A 35 -15.63 11.34 58.48
N ASN A 36 -15.85 10.06 58.17
CA ASN A 36 -14.97 9.22 57.36
C ASN A 36 -15.78 8.08 56.71
N ALA A 37 -15.16 7.30 55.82
CA ALA A 37 -15.83 6.21 55.11
C ALA A 37 -16.46 5.13 56.02
N LYS A 38 -15.95 4.93 57.25
CA LYS A 38 -16.52 3.97 58.21
C LYS A 38 -17.73 4.53 58.97
N ASP A 39 -17.94 5.84 58.90
CA ASP A 39 -19.07 6.54 59.53
C ASP A 39 -20.32 6.51 58.64
N LEU A 40 -20.17 6.24 57.34
CA LEU A 40 -21.29 6.00 56.43
C LEU A 40 -21.91 4.63 56.72
N TYR A 41 -23.06 4.62 57.38
CA TYR A 41 -23.73 3.42 57.86
C TYR A 41 -24.86 2.95 56.94
N GLY A 42 -25.48 3.86 56.20
CA GLY A 42 -26.56 3.56 55.28
C GLY A 42 -26.65 4.60 54.16
N LEU A 43 -27.02 4.15 52.96
CA LEU A 43 -27.40 5.03 51.86
C LEU A 43 -28.59 4.39 51.15
N THR A 44 -29.70 5.11 51.09
CA THR A 44 -30.94 4.67 50.44
C THR A 44 -31.32 5.66 49.34
N ILE A 45 -31.47 5.17 48.10
CA ILE A 45 -31.91 5.97 46.95
C ILE A 45 -33.25 5.42 46.48
N CYS A 46 -34.30 6.23 46.51
CA CYS A 46 -35.67 5.83 46.11
C CYS A 46 -36.16 4.57 46.83
N GLY A 47 -35.88 4.43 48.12
CA GLY A 47 -36.26 3.27 48.93
C GLY A 47 -35.36 2.03 48.79
N VAL A 48 -34.35 2.06 47.91
CA VAL A 48 -33.43 0.94 47.71
C VAL A 48 -32.08 1.20 48.38
N ASN A 49 -31.61 0.24 49.18
CA ASN A 49 -30.31 0.33 49.84
C ASN A 49 -29.18 0.19 48.82
N CYS A 50 -28.37 1.23 48.71
CA CYS A 50 -27.24 1.32 47.77
C CYS A 50 -25.89 1.47 48.50
N LEU A 51 -25.82 1.15 49.79
CA LEU A 51 -24.62 1.32 50.62
C LEU A 51 -23.40 0.58 50.07
N LEU A 52 -23.57 -0.66 49.61
CA LEU A 52 -22.46 -1.48 49.08
C LEU A 52 -21.84 -0.89 47.80
N LEU A 53 -22.58 -0.03 47.10
CA LEU A 53 -22.14 0.66 45.89
C LEU A 53 -21.77 2.13 46.15
N ALA A 54 -21.79 2.54 47.42
CA ALA A 54 -21.48 3.89 47.85
C ALA A 54 -20.00 4.00 48.22
N GLU A 55 -19.36 5.03 47.69
CA GLU A 55 -18.00 5.43 47.99
C GLU A 55 -18.04 6.80 48.65
N TRP A 56 -17.65 6.85 49.93
CA TRP A 56 -17.53 8.10 50.67
C TRP A 56 -16.26 8.84 50.21
N ILE A 57 -16.40 10.11 49.81
CA ILE A 57 -15.27 10.93 49.35
C ILE A 57 -14.91 11.98 50.40
N SER A 58 -15.90 12.69 50.92
CA SER A 58 -15.71 13.75 51.91
C SER A 58 -16.98 13.97 52.74
N PRO A 59 -16.93 14.75 53.83
CA PRO A 59 -18.12 15.11 54.62
C PRO A 59 -19.21 15.85 53.84
N SER A 60 -18.94 16.27 52.60
CA SER A 60 -19.89 16.96 51.73
C SER A 60 -20.19 16.21 50.43
N LYS A 61 -19.58 15.05 50.20
CA LYS A 61 -19.68 14.34 48.92
C LYS A 61 -19.59 12.81 49.07
N ILE A 62 -20.59 12.13 48.51
CA ILE A 62 -20.62 10.68 48.34
C ILE A 62 -20.88 10.38 46.86
N THR A 63 -20.25 9.35 46.31
CA THR A 63 -20.61 8.83 44.97
C THR A 63 -21.17 7.43 45.09
N CYS A 64 -22.26 7.14 44.39
CA CYS A 64 -22.91 5.84 44.45
C CYS A 64 -23.43 5.44 43.06
N ARG A 65 -23.44 4.15 42.74
CA ARG A 65 -24.18 3.65 41.56
C ARG A 65 -25.58 3.22 41.97
N THR A 66 -26.58 3.75 41.26
CA THR A 66 -27.99 3.39 41.45
C THR A 66 -28.26 1.95 41.03
N THR A 67 -29.21 1.29 41.66
CA THR A 67 -29.67 -0.06 41.33
C THR A 67 -31.07 0.00 40.72
N ASN A 68 -31.92 -1.01 40.87
CA ASN A 68 -33.26 -1.08 40.30
C ASN A 68 -34.27 -0.15 40.99
N CYS A 69 -33.97 1.15 41.04
CA CYS A 69 -34.83 2.20 41.56
C CYS A 69 -35.89 2.57 40.52
N LYS A 70 -37.18 2.54 40.88
CA LYS A 70 -38.28 2.97 40.01
C LYS A 70 -38.98 4.19 40.60
N GLY A 71 -39.25 5.19 39.76
CA GLY A 71 -40.02 6.38 40.15
C GLY A 71 -39.20 7.45 40.88
N MET A 72 -39.89 8.48 41.37
CA MET A 72 -39.29 9.58 42.13
C MET A 72 -39.22 9.24 43.61
N GLY A 73 -38.03 9.35 44.21
CA GLY A 73 -37.83 9.08 45.63
C GLY A 73 -36.67 9.85 46.25
N GLU A 74 -36.64 9.86 47.58
CA GLU A 74 -35.63 10.60 48.36
C GLU A 74 -34.29 9.86 48.41
N VAL A 75 -33.22 10.62 48.65
CA VAL A 75 -31.87 10.10 48.86
C VAL A 75 -31.46 10.34 50.30
N ILE A 76 -31.52 9.28 51.10
CA ILE A 76 -31.30 9.34 52.55
C ILE A 76 -29.92 8.76 52.87
N VAL A 77 -29.10 9.55 53.57
CA VAL A 77 -27.77 9.15 54.05
C VAL A 77 -27.85 8.95 55.56
N THR A 78 -27.45 7.79 56.05
CA THR A 78 -27.42 7.45 57.47
C THR A 78 -25.98 7.33 57.93
N THR A 79 -25.58 8.10 58.94
CA THR A 79 -24.25 8.02 59.55
C THR A 79 -24.31 7.39 60.94
N LYS A 80 -23.22 6.74 61.34
CA LYS A 80 -23.11 6.15 62.68
C LYS A 80 -23.01 7.24 63.76
N SER A 81 -22.42 8.38 63.42
CA SER A 81 -22.19 9.51 64.34
C SER A 81 -23.42 10.41 64.56
N ALA A 82 -24.25 10.63 63.54
CA ALA A 82 -25.35 11.61 63.58
C ALA A 82 -26.73 11.06 63.19
N GLY A 83 -26.83 9.78 62.84
CA GLY A 83 -28.09 9.10 62.54
C GLY A 83 -28.57 9.31 61.11
N GLU A 84 -29.88 9.19 60.90
CA GLU A 84 -30.52 9.29 59.59
C GLU A 84 -30.62 10.74 59.14
N GLY A 85 -30.20 11.00 57.90
CA GLY A 85 -30.17 12.32 57.30
C GLY A 85 -31.46 12.72 56.60
N THR A 86 -31.54 14.00 56.22
CA THR A 86 -32.67 14.57 55.46
C THR A 86 -32.26 14.90 54.03
N CYS A 87 -33.23 14.89 53.12
CA CYS A 87 -33.00 15.16 51.71
C CYS A 87 -33.91 16.28 51.23
N THR A 88 -33.36 17.32 50.60
CA THR A 88 -34.17 18.40 50.00
C THR A 88 -34.41 18.20 48.50
N VAL A 89 -33.90 17.11 47.91
CA VAL A 89 -33.93 16.83 46.48
C VAL A 89 -34.31 15.37 46.22
N LYS A 90 -35.10 15.10 45.19
CA LYS A 90 -35.49 13.73 44.82
C LYS A 90 -34.70 13.24 43.62
N PHE A 91 -34.38 11.95 43.62
CA PHE A 91 -33.85 11.25 42.45
C PHE A 91 -34.99 10.58 41.69
N ARG A 92 -34.94 10.54 40.35
CA ARG A 92 -35.89 9.80 39.53
C ARG A 92 -35.23 8.59 38.88
N GLY A 93 -35.59 7.40 39.33
CA GLY A 93 -35.22 6.14 38.69
C GLY A 93 -36.05 5.89 37.44
N VAL A 94 -35.39 5.79 36.28
CA VAL A 94 -36.04 5.52 34.99
C VAL A 94 -36.14 4.02 34.79
N GLN A 95 -37.34 3.52 34.46
CA GLN A 95 -37.54 2.10 34.16
C GLN A 95 -36.75 1.72 32.91
N PHE A 96 -35.89 0.72 33.05
CA PHE A 96 -35.03 0.21 31.99
C PHE A 96 -35.36 -1.27 31.78
N LEU A 97 -35.75 -1.64 30.55
CA LEU A 97 -36.04 -3.02 30.14
C LEU A 97 -35.01 -3.40 29.05
N PRO A 98 -33.92 -4.11 29.39
CA PRO A 98 -32.88 -4.46 28.42
C PRO A 98 -33.37 -5.48 27.39
N ASN A 99 -32.93 -5.30 26.14
CA ASN A 99 -32.97 -6.33 25.10
C ASN A 99 -31.86 -7.37 25.37
N ALA A 100 -32.10 -8.65 25.06
CA ALA A 100 -31.20 -9.79 25.31
C ALA A 100 -29.77 -9.66 24.73
N LEU A 101 -29.54 -8.69 23.82
CA LEU A 101 -28.25 -8.44 23.17
C LEU A 101 -27.50 -7.21 23.69
N GLN A 102 -27.99 -6.53 24.74
CA GLN A 102 -27.37 -5.31 25.25
C GLN A 102 -26.76 -5.53 26.65
N GLU A 103 -25.45 -5.30 26.78
CA GLU A 103 -24.72 -5.50 28.04
C GLU A 103 -25.20 -4.54 29.15
N CYS A 104 -25.45 -5.06 30.35
CA CYS A 104 -25.81 -4.26 31.53
C CYS A 104 -24.90 -4.56 32.72
N SER A 105 -24.39 -3.49 33.34
CA SER A 105 -23.43 -3.56 34.44
C SER A 105 -24.08 -3.77 35.82
N ILE A 106 -25.31 -4.30 35.88
CA ILE A 106 -26.08 -4.50 37.11
C ILE A 106 -26.87 -5.79 37.00
N TRP A 107 -26.84 -6.57 38.08
CA TRP A 107 -27.74 -7.69 38.29
C TRP A 107 -29.18 -7.19 38.51
N MET A 108 -30.06 -7.45 37.57
CA MET A 108 -31.51 -7.28 37.78
C MET A 108 -32.05 -8.48 38.56
N ASP A 109 -33.06 -8.24 39.39
CA ASP A 109 -33.81 -9.32 40.02
C ASP A 109 -34.73 -9.96 38.95
N GLU A 110 -34.27 -11.08 38.40
CA GLU A 110 -34.90 -11.79 37.29
C GLU A 110 -36.26 -12.42 37.66
N SER A 111 -36.62 -12.44 38.95
CA SER A 111 -37.87 -13.05 39.45
C SER A 111 -39.13 -12.43 38.83
N SER A 112 -39.14 -11.12 38.53
CA SER A 112 -40.26 -10.44 37.86
C SER A 112 -40.32 -10.64 36.34
N ILE A 113 -39.22 -11.04 35.71
CA ILE A 113 -39.16 -11.43 34.29
C ILE A 113 -39.63 -12.88 34.13
N PHE A 114 -39.35 -13.72 35.14
CA PHE A 114 -39.77 -15.11 35.18
C PHE A 114 -41.27 -15.31 35.43
N GLU A 115 -41.98 -14.38 36.08
CA GLU A 115 -43.43 -14.52 36.29
C GLU A 115 -44.27 -14.32 35.01
N ARG A 116 -43.80 -13.52 34.05
CA ARG A 116 -44.52 -13.22 32.78
C ARG A 116 -44.09 -14.06 31.57
N HIS A 117 -43.09 -14.94 31.71
CA HIS A 117 -42.53 -15.72 30.58
C HIS A 117 -42.68 -17.24 30.73
N LEU A 118 -43.45 -17.73 31.71
CA LEU A 118 -43.67 -19.16 31.92
C LEU A 118 -44.76 -19.80 31.03
N THR A 119 -45.37 -19.03 30.11
CA THR A 119 -46.42 -19.56 29.21
C THR A 119 -46.03 -19.62 27.74
N THR A 120 -44.92 -19.03 27.31
CA THR A 120 -44.61 -18.91 25.87
C THR A 120 -43.13 -19.11 25.56
N ILE A 121 -42.86 -20.19 24.82
CA ILE A 121 -41.62 -20.57 24.08
C ILE A 121 -40.78 -21.73 24.66
N HIS A 122 -41.05 -22.87 24.02
CA HIS A 122 -40.23 -24.05 23.83
C HIS A 122 -38.79 -23.78 23.36
N ARG A 123 -37.78 -24.35 24.06
CA ARG A 123 -36.76 -25.26 23.49
C ARG A 123 -35.85 -25.85 24.59
N PRO A 124 -35.17 -26.99 24.32
CA PRO A 124 -34.97 -28.06 25.31
C PRO A 124 -33.56 -28.07 25.90
N SER A 125 -33.48 -28.20 27.21
CA SER A 125 -32.22 -28.49 27.90
C SER A 125 -32.43 -29.20 29.25
N SER A 126 -33.17 -30.32 29.24
CA SER A 126 -32.93 -31.45 30.16
C SER A 126 -33.78 -32.68 29.80
N PRO A 127 -33.29 -33.93 29.96
CA PRO A 127 -34.03 -35.14 29.57
C PRO A 127 -35.09 -35.62 30.57
N LEU A 128 -35.50 -34.80 31.54
CA LEU A 128 -36.36 -35.21 32.66
C LEU A 128 -37.36 -34.12 33.05
N GLN A 129 -38.29 -33.78 32.15
CA GLN A 129 -39.62 -33.25 32.45
C GLN A 129 -40.39 -33.12 31.13
N GLY A 130 -41.44 -33.92 30.97
CA GLY A 130 -42.36 -33.81 29.83
C GLY A 130 -43.03 -32.44 29.85
N GLY A 131 -43.12 -31.82 28.67
CA GLY A 131 -43.81 -30.55 28.48
C GLY A 131 -45.23 -30.62 29.01
N ARG A 132 -45.63 -29.64 29.83
CA ARG A 132 -47.04 -29.43 30.13
C ARG A 132 -47.65 -28.70 28.94
N GLU A 133 -48.33 -29.45 28.08
CA GLU A 133 -49.20 -28.93 27.02
C GLU A 133 -50.36 -28.13 27.65
N ASP A 134 -50.86 -27.12 26.94
CA ASP A 134 -52.06 -26.37 27.32
C ASP A 134 -53.21 -27.35 27.67
N PRO A 135 -53.94 -27.15 28.79
CA PRO A 135 -55.02 -28.06 29.20
C PRO A 135 -56.11 -28.28 28.15
N LEU A 136 -56.33 -27.35 27.21
CA LEU A 136 -57.28 -27.53 26.10
C LEU A 136 -56.67 -28.28 24.90
N GLY A 137 -55.36 -28.51 24.91
CA GLY A 137 -54.62 -29.16 23.82
C GLY A 137 -54.60 -28.32 22.53
N LEU A 138 -54.77 -27.00 22.66
CA LEU A 138 -54.79 -26.05 21.54
C LEU A 138 -53.52 -25.19 21.56
N ALA A 139 -53.12 -24.64 20.42
CA ALA A 139 -51.98 -23.73 20.35
C ALA A 139 -52.35 -22.37 20.96
N VAL A 140 -51.52 -21.86 21.89
CA VAL A 140 -51.75 -20.57 22.57
C VAL A 140 -51.30 -19.42 21.68
N GLU A 141 -52.20 -18.48 21.37
CA GLU A 141 -51.88 -17.22 20.68
C GLU A 141 -51.85 -16.09 21.70
N SER A 142 -50.66 -15.53 21.95
CA SER A 142 -50.45 -14.49 22.96
C SER A 142 -50.77 -13.10 22.42
N THR A 143 -52.06 -12.77 22.38
CA THR A 143 -52.53 -11.39 22.18
C THR A 143 -53.78 -11.14 23.01
N SER A 144 -53.61 -10.67 24.24
CA SER A 144 -54.73 -10.26 25.08
C SER A 144 -55.32 -8.96 24.56
N VAL A 145 -56.65 -8.92 24.43
CA VAL A 145 -57.40 -7.76 23.89
C VAL A 145 -57.73 -6.73 24.99
N LEU A 146 -57.59 -7.11 26.27
CA LEU A 146 -57.90 -6.29 27.44
C LEU A 146 -56.68 -6.12 28.35
N SER A 147 -56.58 -4.98 29.03
CA SER A 147 -55.49 -4.66 29.96
C SER A 147 -55.66 -5.36 31.32
N ASP A 148 -54.55 -5.65 32.02
CA ASP A 148 -54.54 -6.28 33.36
C ASP A 148 -55.43 -5.52 34.37
N GLU A 149 -55.54 -4.20 34.23
CA GLU A 149 -56.34 -3.33 35.11
C GLU A 149 -57.85 -3.47 34.87
N GLU A 150 -58.28 -3.69 33.62
CA GLU A 150 -59.69 -3.95 33.28
C GLU A 150 -60.13 -5.35 33.70
N LEU A 151 -59.26 -6.36 33.56
CA LEU A 151 -59.51 -7.72 34.02
C LEU A 151 -59.62 -7.81 35.54
N THR A 152 -58.77 -7.07 36.26
CA THR A 152 -58.83 -6.96 37.73
C THR A 152 -60.09 -6.20 38.18
N SER A 153 -60.60 -5.26 37.38
CA SER A 153 -61.88 -4.59 37.64
C SER A 153 -63.08 -5.55 37.45
N MET A 154 -63.05 -6.43 36.46
CA MET A 154 -64.15 -7.36 36.16
C MET A 154 -64.16 -8.59 37.08
N PHE A 155 -62.98 -9.05 37.51
CA PHE A 155 -62.80 -10.20 38.40
C PHE A 155 -61.88 -9.83 39.59
N PRO A 156 -62.38 -9.06 40.59
CA PRO A 156 -61.55 -8.45 41.65
C PRO A 156 -60.76 -9.43 42.53
N MET A 157 -61.12 -10.71 42.51
CA MET A 157 -60.48 -11.78 43.29
C MET A 157 -60.05 -12.97 42.43
N GLY A 158 -60.21 -12.90 41.10
CA GLY A 158 -59.91 -13.98 40.17
C GLY A 158 -58.42 -14.04 39.77
N SER A 159 -58.01 -15.14 39.15
CA SER A 159 -56.67 -15.31 38.58
C SER A 159 -56.72 -16.22 37.36
N SER A 160 -55.88 -15.96 36.35
CA SER A 160 -55.68 -16.83 35.20
C SER A 160 -54.69 -17.98 35.47
N ASN A 161 -54.03 -18.01 36.62
CA ASN A 161 -53.06 -19.06 36.92
C ASN A 161 -53.77 -20.34 37.38
N LEU A 162 -53.61 -21.42 36.60
CA LEU A 162 -54.19 -22.75 36.87
C LEU A 162 -53.83 -23.33 38.24
N ALA A 163 -52.72 -22.90 38.86
CA ALA A 163 -52.29 -23.35 40.18
C ALA A 163 -52.82 -22.48 41.35
N HIS A 164 -53.48 -21.37 41.05
CA HIS A 164 -53.97 -20.44 42.06
C HIS A 164 -55.36 -20.85 42.59
N LYS A 165 -55.62 -20.65 43.89
CA LYS A 165 -56.86 -21.08 44.55
C LYS A 165 -58.12 -20.39 44.03
N ASN A 166 -57.97 -19.18 43.48
CA ASN A 166 -59.07 -18.39 42.92
C ASN A 166 -59.02 -18.38 41.39
N PHE A 167 -58.70 -19.52 40.77
CA PHE A 167 -58.65 -19.63 39.31
C PHE A 167 -60.03 -19.37 38.69
N GLU A 168 -60.10 -18.43 37.74
CA GLU A 168 -61.31 -18.13 36.99
C GLU A 168 -61.16 -18.59 35.53
N PRO A 169 -61.93 -19.60 35.07
CA PRO A 169 -61.82 -20.15 33.72
C PRO A 169 -62.08 -19.12 32.62
N VAL A 170 -62.95 -18.13 32.90
CA VAL A 170 -63.30 -17.08 31.93
C VAL A 170 -62.12 -16.13 31.72
N TRP A 171 -61.41 -15.75 32.80
CA TRP A 171 -60.18 -14.95 32.69
C TRP A 171 -59.12 -15.72 31.88
N PHE A 172 -58.89 -17.00 32.19
CA PHE A 172 -57.92 -17.82 31.46
C PHE A 172 -58.19 -17.88 29.95
N LEU A 173 -59.45 -18.01 29.54
CA LEU A 173 -59.83 -18.03 28.13
C LEU A 173 -59.65 -16.67 27.45
N ILE A 174 -59.93 -15.56 28.15
CA ILE A 174 -59.73 -14.21 27.62
C ILE A 174 -58.24 -13.89 27.45
N GLU A 175 -57.39 -14.40 28.35
CA GLU A 175 -55.96 -14.11 28.32
C GLU A 175 -55.21 -14.95 27.27
N ASN A 176 -55.56 -16.24 27.14
CA ASN A 176 -54.79 -17.19 26.33
C ASN A 176 -55.49 -17.64 25.03
N HIS A 177 -56.81 -17.47 24.90
CA HIS A 177 -57.62 -17.95 23.78
C HIS A 177 -58.66 -16.93 23.29
N SER A 178 -58.38 -15.63 23.41
CA SER A 178 -59.27 -14.54 22.99
C SER A 178 -59.63 -14.61 21.49
N SER A 179 -58.70 -15.06 20.65
CA SER A 179 -58.81 -15.18 19.20
C SER A 179 -59.28 -16.56 18.72
N THR A 180 -59.45 -17.54 19.61
CA THR A 180 -59.72 -18.92 19.24
C THR A 180 -61.18 -19.12 18.82
N SER A 181 -61.42 -19.87 17.73
CA SER A 181 -62.77 -20.10 17.21
C SER A 181 -63.62 -20.95 18.16
N PHE A 182 -64.95 -20.77 18.14
CA PHE A 182 -65.86 -21.55 18.99
C PHE A 182 -65.81 -23.06 18.71
N ASP A 183 -65.61 -23.46 17.44
CA ASP A 183 -65.48 -24.88 17.08
C ASP A 183 -64.19 -25.50 17.60
N ASP A 184 -63.10 -24.74 17.70
CA ASP A 184 -61.84 -25.22 18.26
C ASP A 184 -61.89 -25.29 19.79
N LEU A 185 -62.52 -24.32 20.45
CA LEU A 185 -62.81 -24.41 21.89
C LEU A 185 -63.68 -25.64 22.23
N LYS A 186 -64.61 -26.01 21.35
CA LYS A 186 -65.43 -27.21 21.50
C LYS A 186 -64.61 -28.50 21.37
N LYS A 187 -63.59 -28.53 20.51
CA LYS A 187 -62.62 -29.64 20.42
C LYS A 187 -61.75 -29.71 21.69
N GLY A 188 -61.33 -28.56 22.22
CA GLY A 188 -60.60 -28.49 23.49
C GLY A 188 -61.39 -29.03 24.68
N LEU A 189 -62.71 -28.77 24.73
CA LEU A 189 -63.60 -29.36 25.74
C LEU A 189 -63.63 -30.90 25.67
N VAL A 190 -63.68 -31.47 24.46
CA VAL A 190 -63.65 -32.93 24.25
C VAL A 190 -62.30 -33.52 24.68
N HIS A 191 -61.20 -32.79 24.49
CA HIS A 191 -59.87 -33.20 24.95
C HIS A 191 -59.79 -33.29 26.49
N VAL A 192 -60.24 -32.25 27.19
CA VAL A 192 -60.27 -32.22 28.68
C VAL A 192 -61.17 -33.33 29.23
N GLN A 193 -62.34 -33.56 28.64
CA GLN A 193 -63.22 -34.65 29.05
C GLN A 193 -62.54 -36.01 28.89
N LYS A 194 -61.82 -36.24 27.79
CA LYS A 194 -61.10 -37.49 27.54
C LYS A 194 -59.98 -37.72 28.57
N GLN A 195 -59.20 -36.69 28.93
CA GLN A 195 -58.20 -36.77 30.01
C GLN A 195 -58.84 -37.02 31.38
N SER A 196 -59.92 -36.32 31.74
CA SER A 196 -60.58 -36.54 33.04
C SER A 196 -61.18 -37.95 33.17
N SER A 197 -61.63 -38.53 32.06
CA SER A 197 -62.17 -39.90 32.04
C SER A 197 -61.09 -40.97 32.17
N SER A 198 -59.85 -40.72 31.70
CA SER A 198 -58.74 -41.67 31.88
C SER A 198 -58.24 -41.75 33.34
N LEU A 199 -58.44 -40.70 34.13
CA LEU A 199 -58.13 -40.66 35.58
C LEU A 199 -58.97 -41.61 36.44
N LYS A 200 -60.11 -42.11 35.95
CA LYS A 200 -60.95 -43.07 36.71
C LYS A 200 -60.55 -44.53 36.48
N THR A 201 -59.77 -44.82 35.44
CA THR A 201 -59.42 -46.18 35.00
C THR A 201 -57.99 -46.61 35.36
N GLU A 202 -57.09 -45.67 35.65
CA GLU A 202 -55.74 -45.98 36.14
C GLU A 202 -55.67 -45.81 37.66
N GLY A 203 -55.39 -46.90 38.38
CA GLY A 203 -55.50 -46.97 39.84
C GLY A 203 -54.64 -45.94 40.60
N PRO A 204 -54.95 -45.70 41.90
CA PRO A 204 -54.43 -44.58 42.70
C PRO A 204 -52.90 -44.49 42.79
N GLN A 205 -52.17 -45.57 42.52
CA GLN A 205 -50.71 -45.62 42.65
C GLN A 205 -49.95 -44.84 41.56
N THR A 206 -50.47 -44.75 40.33
CA THR A 206 -49.78 -44.03 39.25
C THR A 206 -49.90 -42.51 39.42
N PHE A 207 -51.04 -42.05 39.97
CA PHE A 207 -51.29 -40.66 40.33
C PHE A 207 -50.43 -40.18 41.52
N ILE A 208 -50.22 -41.05 42.52
CA ILE A 208 -49.35 -40.77 43.68
C ILE A 208 -47.88 -40.67 43.28
N LYS A 209 -47.40 -41.49 42.32
CA LYS A 209 -46.00 -41.46 41.87
C LYS A 209 -45.62 -40.15 41.17
N SER A 210 -46.51 -39.57 40.37
CA SER A 210 -46.24 -38.31 39.64
C SER A 210 -46.39 -37.06 40.50
N ASN A 211 -47.10 -37.14 41.62
CA ASN A 211 -47.34 -36.02 42.55
C ASN A 211 -46.78 -36.26 43.96
N LEU A 212 -45.81 -37.18 44.08
CA LEU A 212 -45.24 -37.62 45.37
C LEU A 212 -44.66 -36.46 46.19
N GLY A 213 -44.04 -35.47 45.51
CA GLY A 213 -43.49 -34.29 46.16
C GLY A 213 -44.55 -33.39 46.78
N THR A 214 -45.72 -33.25 46.14
CA THR A 214 -46.85 -32.46 46.66
C THR A 214 -47.51 -33.17 47.84
N PHE A 215 -47.60 -34.51 47.78
CA PHE A 215 -48.07 -35.33 48.90
C PHE A 215 -47.15 -35.27 50.12
N MET A 216 -45.83 -35.37 49.90
CA MET A 216 -44.83 -35.20 50.97
C MET A 216 -44.93 -33.80 51.60
N ASN A 217 -45.12 -32.76 50.79
CA ASN A 217 -45.27 -31.40 51.31
C ASN A 217 -46.59 -31.21 52.08
N CYS A 218 -47.70 -31.81 51.64
CA CYS A 218 -48.96 -31.83 52.39
C CYS A 218 -48.83 -32.62 53.71
N GLN A 219 -48.07 -33.72 53.71
CA GLN A 219 -47.79 -34.52 54.89
C GLN A 219 -46.88 -33.76 55.88
N ASP A 220 -45.88 -33.04 55.40
CA ASP A 220 -45.00 -32.20 56.22
C ASP A 220 -45.77 -30.99 56.81
N ILE A 221 -46.69 -30.40 56.06
CA ILE A 221 -47.58 -29.34 56.54
C ILE A 221 -48.59 -29.88 57.58
N LEU A 222 -49.15 -31.08 57.37
CA LEU A 222 -50.03 -31.75 58.34
C LEU A 222 -49.28 -32.18 59.60
N ALA A 223 -48.05 -32.67 59.48
CA ALA A 223 -47.15 -32.97 60.61
C ALA A 223 -46.75 -31.70 61.35
N GLY A 224 -46.54 -30.59 60.63
CA GLY A 224 -46.35 -29.25 61.18
C GLY A 224 -47.59 -28.73 61.93
N PHE A 225 -48.79 -28.98 61.41
CA PHE A 225 -50.06 -28.64 62.07
C PHE A 225 -50.30 -29.48 63.32
N ALA A 226 -50.01 -30.78 63.27
CA ALA A 226 -50.09 -31.69 64.42
C ALA A 226 -49.08 -31.31 65.53
N ASN A 227 -47.85 -30.95 65.15
CA ASN A 227 -46.84 -30.44 66.08
C ASN A 227 -47.22 -29.07 66.66
N ASN A 228 -47.86 -28.20 65.88
CA ASN A 228 -48.37 -26.92 66.37
C ASN A 228 -49.60 -27.08 67.28
N LEU A 229 -50.48 -28.04 67.04
CA LEU A 229 -51.58 -28.40 67.95
C LEU A 229 -51.04 -29.00 69.26
N SER A 230 -50.03 -29.88 69.20
CA SER A 230 -49.33 -30.43 70.38
C SER A 230 -48.54 -29.38 71.18
N ASN A 231 -47.95 -28.38 70.52
CA ASN A 231 -47.26 -27.26 71.19
C ASN A 231 -48.24 -26.23 71.79
N ARG A 232 -49.47 -26.12 71.25
CA ARG A 232 -50.51 -25.25 71.80
C ARG A 232 -51.17 -25.83 73.06
N GLU A 233 -51.09 -27.14 73.28
CA GLU A 233 -51.52 -27.80 74.52
C GLU A 233 -50.48 -27.73 75.65
N ARG A 234 -49.18 -27.55 75.34
CA ARG A 234 -48.12 -27.45 76.36
C ARG A 234 -47.90 -26.04 76.93
N HIS A 235 -48.40 -24.99 76.26
CA HIS A 235 -48.31 -23.60 76.71
C HIS A 235 -49.58 -23.05 77.38
N SER A 236 -50.53 -23.92 77.79
CA SER A 236 -51.69 -23.51 78.61
C SER A 236 -51.58 -23.87 80.09
N ARG A 237 -50.46 -24.40 80.59
CA ARG A 237 -50.26 -24.58 82.05
C ARG A 237 -48.83 -24.29 82.49
N ARG A 238 -48.74 -23.34 83.43
CA ARG A 238 -47.58 -22.89 84.22
C ARG A 238 -46.71 -21.86 83.48
N TRP A 239 -46.71 -20.57 83.81
CA TRP A 239 -46.62 -19.96 85.14
C TRP A 239 -47.30 -18.57 85.17
N LYS A 240 -47.99 -18.24 86.27
CA LYS A 240 -48.25 -16.83 86.67
C LYS A 240 -47.18 -16.37 87.69
N PRO A 241 -46.89 -15.06 87.74
CA PRO A 241 -45.71 -14.48 88.39
C PRO A 241 -45.94 -14.25 89.89
N ARG A 242 -44.88 -14.23 90.70
CA ARG A 242 -44.92 -13.65 92.05
C ARG A 242 -43.59 -13.00 92.46
N SER A 243 -43.64 -11.69 92.63
CA SER A 243 -43.34 -10.99 93.88
C SER A 243 -44.20 -9.71 93.84
N ASN A 244 -44.86 -9.25 94.90
CA ASN A 244 -44.26 -8.83 96.15
C ASN A 244 -45.33 -8.59 97.24
N THR A 245 -44.87 -8.60 98.49
CA THR A 245 -45.34 -7.83 99.67
C THR A 245 -46.76 -8.04 100.24
N GLU A 246 -46.75 -8.59 101.47
CA GLU A 246 -47.45 -8.13 102.69
C GLU A 246 -48.99 -8.03 102.80
N VAL A 247 -49.48 -8.60 103.93
CA VAL A 247 -50.42 -8.02 104.91
C VAL A 247 -51.96 -8.13 104.68
N TRP A 248 -52.59 -8.83 105.63
CA TRP A 248 -53.92 -8.68 106.27
C TRP A 248 -55.26 -8.78 105.47
N ILE A 249 -55.94 -9.91 105.71
CA ILE A 249 -57.29 -10.12 106.29
C ILE A 249 -58.50 -9.21 105.89
N ASN A 250 -59.58 -9.92 105.51
CA ASN A 250 -61.03 -9.63 105.43
C ASN A 250 -61.52 -8.85 104.19
N THR A 251 -62.48 -9.40 103.41
CA THR A 251 -63.89 -9.48 103.82
C THR A 251 -64.66 -10.59 103.06
N LEU A 252 -65.50 -11.29 103.81
CA LEU A 252 -66.54 -12.29 103.46
C LEU A 252 -67.51 -11.76 102.36
N GLN A 253 -68.26 -12.56 101.59
CA GLN A 253 -69.25 -13.56 102.04
C GLN A 253 -69.84 -14.32 100.81
N THR A 254 -70.20 -15.58 101.05
CA THR A 254 -70.96 -16.57 100.26
C THR A 254 -72.45 -16.14 100.06
N PRO A 255 -73.43 -16.95 99.56
CA PRO A 255 -73.49 -18.39 99.17
C PRO A 255 -74.28 -18.62 97.84
N ASP A 256 -74.51 -19.81 97.26
CA ASP A 256 -75.37 -20.93 97.70
C ASP A 256 -75.34 -22.10 96.68
N ASP A 257 -75.79 -23.25 97.17
CA ASP A 257 -75.92 -24.60 96.60
C ASP A 257 -76.97 -24.81 95.48
N LEU A 258 -76.99 -26.07 94.99
CA LEU A 258 -78.08 -26.84 94.32
C LEU A 258 -78.08 -26.83 92.77
N SER A 259 -78.49 -27.85 92.03
CA SER A 259 -78.53 -29.32 92.11
C SER A 259 -79.15 -29.76 90.76
N ALA A 260 -78.85 -30.99 90.30
CA ALA A 260 -79.67 -31.93 89.51
C ALA A 260 -80.52 -31.46 88.28
N ILE A 261 -80.51 -32.29 87.22
CA ILE A 261 -81.66 -32.82 86.42
C ILE A 261 -81.06 -33.47 85.16
N HIS A 262 -80.87 -34.79 85.05
CA HIS A 262 -81.80 -35.91 84.80
C HIS A 262 -82.11 -36.16 83.30
N ASP A 263 -81.91 -37.42 82.88
CA ASP A 263 -82.63 -38.20 81.84
C ASP A 263 -82.53 -37.82 80.35
N SER A 264 -82.76 -38.70 79.36
CA SER A 264 -82.84 -40.17 79.20
C SER A 264 -83.32 -40.45 77.76
N LEU A 265 -82.98 -41.63 77.19
CA LEU A 265 -83.83 -42.51 76.33
C LEU A 265 -84.33 -41.93 74.96
N VAL A 266 -84.38 -42.60 73.79
CA VAL A 266 -84.31 -44.03 73.42
C VAL A 266 -84.42 -44.25 71.87
N ARG A 267 -83.86 -45.38 71.39
CA ARG A 267 -84.15 -46.22 70.17
C ARG A 267 -83.92 -45.61 68.76
N HIS A 268 -83.48 -46.34 67.72
CA HIS A 268 -83.74 -47.73 67.31
C HIS A 268 -82.56 -48.39 66.54
N GLU A 269 -82.50 -49.72 66.69
CA GLU A 269 -81.84 -50.85 65.96
C GLU A 269 -82.02 -50.92 64.40
N PRO A 270 -81.49 -51.94 63.63
CA PRO A 270 -80.37 -52.90 63.85
C PRO A 270 -79.56 -53.41 62.59
N LEU A 271 -78.61 -54.35 62.84
CA LEU A 271 -78.16 -55.58 62.09
C LEU A 271 -76.88 -55.64 61.19
N GLY A 272 -75.97 -56.58 61.55
CA GLY A 272 -75.08 -57.45 60.71
C GLY A 272 -73.56 -57.12 60.71
N VAL A 273 -72.59 -57.76 61.43
CA VAL A 273 -72.08 -59.18 61.56
C VAL A 273 -71.36 -59.69 60.28
N PRO A 274 -70.28 -60.55 60.28
CA PRO A 274 -69.38 -61.17 61.31
C PRO A 274 -67.83 -60.98 61.06
N LEU A 275 -66.95 -60.95 62.09
CA LEU A 275 -66.02 -62.01 62.68
C LEU A 275 -64.96 -62.61 61.72
N PRO A 276 -63.86 -63.30 62.18
CA PRO A 276 -63.41 -63.69 63.54
C PRO A 276 -61.87 -63.43 63.77
N ASP A 277 -61.14 -63.71 64.87
CA ASP A 277 -61.36 -64.12 66.29
C ASP A 277 -59.95 -64.21 66.97
N VAL A 278 -59.76 -63.76 68.23
CA VAL A 278 -59.72 -64.52 69.53
C VAL A 278 -58.27 -64.88 69.93
N ALA A 279 -57.79 -64.91 71.18
CA ALA A 279 -58.32 -64.89 72.57
C ALA A 279 -57.16 -64.38 73.47
N GLU A 280 -57.36 -63.64 74.58
CA GLU A 280 -57.84 -64.09 75.92
C GLU A 280 -56.82 -65.00 76.66
N GLU A 281 -56.58 -64.97 77.98
CA GLU A 281 -57.28 -64.43 79.16
C GLU A 281 -56.38 -64.63 80.42
N GLY A 282 -56.76 -63.99 81.54
CA GLY A 282 -56.60 -64.38 82.98
C GLY A 282 -55.28 -64.92 83.56
N GLU A 283 -54.98 -64.97 84.87
CA GLU A 283 -55.66 -64.75 86.15
C GLU A 283 -54.58 -64.65 87.27
N GLU A 284 -55.02 -64.24 88.46
CA GLU A 284 -54.29 -63.96 89.71
C GLU A 284 -53.74 -65.21 90.44
N GLY A 285 -52.74 -65.03 91.34
CA GLY A 285 -52.46 -65.98 92.44
C GLY A 285 -50.98 -66.19 92.86
N GLU A 286 -50.61 -65.59 94.00
CA GLU A 286 -49.65 -65.94 95.08
C GLU A 286 -48.33 -66.75 94.86
N GLU A 287 -47.27 -66.19 95.46
CA GLU A 287 -46.06 -66.75 96.10
C GLU A 287 -45.24 -67.89 95.44
N GLU A 288 -44.01 -67.56 94.98
CA GLU A 288 -42.74 -67.89 95.65
C GLU A 288 -41.54 -67.51 94.74
N THR A 289 -40.53 -66.84 95.30
CA THR A 289 -39.29 -66.49 94.59
C THR A 289 -38.45 -67.73 94.24
N PRO A 290 -37.66 -67.71 93.16
CA PRO A 290 -36.24 -67.47 93.40
C PRO A 290 -35.60 -66.48 92.42
N ARG A 291 -34.79 -65.61 93.03
CA ARG A 291 -33.88 -64.64 92.42
C ARG A 291 -32.94 -65.32 91.42
N GLY A 292 -32.86 -64.81 90.19
CA GLY A 292 -31.80 -65.24 89.26
C GLY A 292 -31.89 -64.84 87.78
N TYR A 293 -32.92 -64.10 87.31
CA TYR A 293 -33.21 -63.99 85.86
C TYR A 293 -33.18 -62.57 85.24
N THR A 294 -32.76 -61.53 85.97
CA THR A 294 -32.90 -60.13 85.51
C THR A 294 -31.62 -59.41 85.11
N LEU A 295 -30.43 -59.86 85.53
CA LEU A 295 -29.17 -59.20 85.14
C LEU A 295 -28.64 -59.70 83.79
N GLU A 296 -28.72 -60.99 83.49
CA GLU A 296 -28.21 -61.55 82.22
C GLU A 296 -29.00 -61.06 81.00
N LYS A 297 -30.33 -60.92 81.09
CA LYS A 297 -31.14 -60.31 80.01
C LYS A 297 -30.89 -58.82 79.83
N LEU A 298 -30.54 -58.10 80.91
CA LEU A 298 -30.18 -56.69 80.84
C LEU A 298 -28.79 -56.50 80.23
N GLU A 299 -27.85 -57.39 80.57
CA GLU A 299 -26.50 -57.41 80.03
C GLU A 299 -26.49 -57.85 78.57
N GLU A 300 -27.25 -58.88 78.19
CA GLU A 300 -27.50 -59.23 76.78
C GLU A 300 -28.19 -58.10 76.02
N SER A 301 -29.20 -57.43 76.59
CA SER A 301 -29.87 -56.30 75.94
C SER A 301 -28.96 -55.06 75.85
N LEU A 302 -28.06 -54.84 76.80
CA LEU A 302 -27.05 -53.76 76.76
C LEU A 302 -25.94 -54.08 75.76
N ILE A 303 -25.48 -55.33 75.68
CA ILE A 303 -24.52 -55.78 74.67
C ILE A 303 -25.16 -55.69 73.29
N GLN A 304 -26.41 -56.14 73.13
CA GLN A 304 -27.14 -56.07 71.86
C GLN A 304 -27.50 -54.63 71.47
N CYS A 305 -27.81 -53.75 72.43
CA CYS A 305 -27.94 -52.30 72.20
C CYS A 305 -26.58 -51.67 71.84
N ASN A 306 -25.49 -52.07 72.47
CA ASN A 306 -24.15 -51.56 72.16
C ASN A 306 -23.66 -52.06 70.80
N GLU A 307 -23.92 -53.30 70.42
CA GLU A 307 -23.65 -53.85 69.10
C GLU A 307 -24.52 -53.21 68.02
N ASN A 308 -25.82 -52.99 68.28
CA ASN A 308 -26.69 -52.24 67.37
C ASN A 308 -26.27 -50.77 67.27
N ALA A 309 -25.87 -50.14 68.37
CA ALA A 309 -25.34 -48.79 68.39
C ALA A 309 -24.02 -48.72 67.60
N GLN A 310 -23.08 -49.64 67.80
CA GLN A 310 -21.84 -49.71 67.01
C GLN A 310 -22.11 -49.99 65.53
N ARG A 311 -23.08 -50.85 65.19
CA ARG A 311 -23.49 -51.14 63.80
C ARG A 311 -24.12 -49.91 63.12
N ILE A 312 -25.00 -49.19 63.82
CA ILE A 312 -25.62 -47.95 63.36
C ILE A 312 -24.56 -46.84 63.29
N PHE A 313 -23.75 -46.64 64.32
CA PHE A 313 -22.67 -45.64 64.34
C PHE A 313 -21.64 -45.91 63.25
N LYS A 314 -21.28 -47.17 62.94
CA LYS A 314 -20.37 -47.48 61.84
C LYS A 314 -21.00 -47.14 60.49
N SER A 315 -22.31 -47.36 60.32
CA SER A 315 -23.04 -46.93 59.11
C SER A 315 -23.18 -45.40 59.01
N VAL A 316 -23.35 -44.70 60.13
CA VAL A 316 -23.44 -43.24 60.22
C VAL A 316 -22.08 -42.59 60.05
N LEU A 317 -21.01 -43.17 60.60
CA LEU A 317 -19.61 -42.78 60.41
C LEU A 317 -19.21 -42.99 58.95
N HIS A 318 -19.53 -44.13 58.32
CA HIS A 318 -19.27 -44.28 56.88
C HIS A 318 -20.09 -43.31 56.03
N ARG A 319 -21.34 -42.98 56.40
CA ARG A 319 -22.14 -41.95 55.71
C ARG A 319 -21.58 -40.55 55.94
N LYS A 320 -21.07 -40.24 57.13
CA LYS A 320 -20.39 -38.99 57.49
C LYS A 320 -19.05 -38.88 56.77
N ASP A 321 -18.21 -39.91 56.79
CA ASP A 321 -16.93 -39.95 56.08
C ASP A 321 -17.14 -39.86 54.57
N ARG A 322 -18.20 -40.47 54.03
CA ARG A 322 -18.58 -40.32 52.62
C ARG A 322 -19.07 -38.91 52.32
N ALA A 323 -19.90 -38.34 53.19
CA ALA A 323 -20.37 -36.96 53.04
C ALA A 323 -19.21 -35.96 53.17
N ASP A 324 -18.32 -36.13 54.13
CA ASP A 324 -17.15 -35.31 54.41
C ASP A 324 -16.09 -35.48 53.31
N SER A 325 -15.87 -36.70 52.80
CA SER A 325 -15.04 -36.95 51.61
C SER A 325 -15.63 -36.28 50.37
N THR A 326 -16.95 -36.34 50.17
CA THR A 326 -17.65 -35.63 49.08
C THR A 326 -17.54 -34.12 49.26
N ARG A 327 -17.67 -33.61 50.50
CA ARG A 327 -17.51 -32.19 50.84
C ARG A 327 -16.08 -31.72 50.63
N ASN A 328 -15.10 -32.55 50.98
CA ASN A 328 -13.68 -32.28 50.78
C ASN A 328 -13.34 -32.28 49.29
N ALA A 329 -13.82 -33.24 48.52
CA ALA A 329 -13.68 -33.27 47.06
C ALA A 329 -14.34 -32.04 46.41
N LEU A 330 -15.54 -31.65 46.85
CA LEU A 330 -16.23 -30.44 46.40
C LEU A 330 -15.46 -29.17 46.77
N ASN A 331 -14.88 -29.12 47.98
CA ASN A 331 -14.04 -28.00 48.41
C ASN A 331 -12.75 -27.90 47.60
N VAL A 332 -12.11 -29.02 47.26
CA VAL A 332 -10.93 -29.07 46.37
C VAL A 332 -11.31 -28.62 44.96
N LEU A 333 -12.43 -29.11 44.41
CA LEU A 333 -12.95 -28.67 43.11
C LEU A 333 -13.32 -27.18 43.09
N ASN A 334 -13.90 -26.64 44.17
CA ASN A 334 -14.23 -25.22 44.27
C ASN A 334 -12.99 -24.35 44.46
N ARG A 335 -12.02 -24.79 45.27
CA ARG A 335 -10.77 -24.06 45.53
C ARG A 335 -9.85 -24.04 44.32
N PHE A 336 -9.79 -25.14 43.57
CA PHE A 336 -8.97 -25.28 42.36
C PHE A 336 -9.81 -25.28 41.08
N LYS A 337 -11.00 -24.65 41.11
CA LYS A 337 -11.92 -24.55 39.98
C LYS A 337 -11.23 -24.04 38.72
N PHE A 338 -10.33 -23.07 38.88
CA PHE A 338 -9.51 -22.52 37.80
C PHE A 338 -8.74 -23.61 37.03
N LEU A 339 -7.96 -24.46 37.72
CA LEU A 339 -7.12 -25.48 37.08
C LEU A 339 -7.95 -26.50 36.29
N PHE A 340 -9.09 -26.95 36.84
CA PHE A 340 -9.95 -27.94 36.16
C PHE A 340 -10.73 -27.37 34.97
N HIS A 341 -11.03 -26.06 34.98
CA HIS A 341 -11.70 -25.39 33.86
C HIS A 341 -10.70 -24.81 32.83
N LEU A 342 -9.41 -24.80 33.17
CA LEU A 342 -8.35 -24.20 32.37
C LEU A 342 -8.24 -24.81 30.97
N PRO A 343 -8.21 -26.15 30.77
CA PRO A 343 -8.13 -26.73 29.41
C PRO A 343 -9.26 -26.28 28.49
N ILE A 344 -10.50 -26.24 29.01
CA ILE A 344 -11.70 -25.84 28.26
C ILE A 344 -11.67 -24.33 27.95
N THR A 345 -11.18 -23.53 28.91
CA THR A 345 -11.07 -22.08 28.77
C THR A 345 -10.00 -21.71 27.74
N ILE A 346 -8.83 -22.37 27.79
CA ILE A 346 -7.77 -22.25 26.80
C ILE A 346 -8.29 -22.61 25.41
N GLU A 347 -8.97 -23.75 25.27
CA GLU A 347 -9.52 -24.16 23.98
C GLU A 347 -10.54 -23.15 23.42
N ARG A 348 -11.41 -22.61 24.28
CA ARG A 348 -12.37 -21.57 23.88
C ARG A 348 -11.66 -20.28 23.45
N ASN A 349 -10.63 -19.85 24.18
CA ASN A 349 -9.90 -18.62 23.88
C ASN A 349 -9.02 -18.77 22.62
N ILE A 350 -8.43 -19.95 22.38
CA ILE A 350 -7.74 -20.27 21.12
C ILE A 350 -8.71 -20.16 19.93
N LYS A 351 -9.94 -20.66 20.05
CA LYS A 351 -10.98 -20.54 19.00
C LYS A 351 -11.44 -19.11 18.75
N LYS A 352 -11.38 -18.24 19.78
CA LYS A 352 -11.70 -16.81 19.65
C LYS A 352 -10.55 -15.97 19.09
N GLY A 353 -9.31 -16.46 19.17
CA GLY A 353 -8.11 -15.72 18.76
C GLY A 353 -7.51 -14.85 19.87
N ASP A 354 -8.01 -14.95 21.10
CA ASP A 354 -7.55 -14.17 22.26
C ASP A 354 -6.32 -14.82 22.90
N TYR A 355 -5.18 -14.82 22.18
CA TYR A 355 -3.96 -15.52 22.61
C TYR A 355 -3.33 -14.91 23.87
N GLU A 356 -3.48 -13.60 24.11
CA GLU A 356 -3.04 -12.89 25.32
C GLU A 356 -3.59 -13.52 26.61
N VAL A 357 -4.89 -13.82 26.61
CA VAL A 357 -5.57 -14.39 27.78
C VAL A 357 -5.05 -15.79 28.05
N VAL A 358 -4.81 -16.57 26.98
CA VAL A 358 -4.25 -17.92 27.08
C VAL A 358 -2.84 -17.89 27.69
N ILE A 359 -1.99 -16.95 27.26
CA ILE A 359 -0.63 -16.80 27.77
C ILE A 359 -0.65 -16.45 29.27
N ASN A 360 -1.44 -15.47 29.66
CA ASN A 360 -1.57 -15.05 31.06
C ASN A 360 -2.12 -16.17 31.96
N ASP A 361 -3.16 -16.87 31.51
CA ASP A 361 -3.76 -17.98 32.25
C ASP A 361 -2.78 -19.17 32.37
N TYR A 362 -2.01 -19.45 31.33
CA TYR A 362 -0.97 -20.48 31.33
C TYR A 362 0.22 -20.11 32.24
N GLU A 363 0.71 -18.87 32.18
CA GLU A 363 1.80 -18.40 33.06
C GLU A 363 1.37 -18.48 34.53
N ARG A 364 0.13 -18.06 34.84
CA ARG A 364 -0.47 -18.21 36.17
C ARG A 364 -0.56 -19.68 36.60
N ALA A 365 -0.99 -20.57 35.71
CA ALA A 365 -1.09 -21.99 36.01
C ALA A 365 0.29 -22.62 36.25
N ARG A 366 1.29 -22.23 35.46
CA ARG A 366 2.67 -22.69 35.60
C ARG A 366 3.30 -22.22 36.91
N GLN A 367 3.19 -20.94 37.25
CA GLN A 367 3.70 -20.39 38.52
C GLN A 367 3.09 -21.06 39.76
N LEU A 368 1.83 -21.49 39.69
CA LEU A 368 1.11 -22.07 40.82
C LEU A 368 1.24 -23.60 40.91
N PHE A 369 1.44 -24.30 39.79
CA PHE A 369 1.28 -25.76 39.74
C PHE A 369 2.41 -26.54 39.05
N ALA A 370 3.47 -25.90 38.55
CA ALA A 370 4.57 -26.58 37.84
C ALA A 370 5.21 -27.72 38.66
N ASP A 371 5.43 -27.52 39.96
CA ASP A 371 6.13 -28.47 40.83
C ASP A 371 5.20 -29.33 41.70
N THR A 372 3.93 -29.47 41.33
CA THR A 372 2.94 -30.13 42.20
C THR A 372 3.12 -31.65 42.25
N GLU A 373 3.19 -32.24 43.44
CA GLU A 373 3.35 -33.70 43.61
C GLU A 373 2.04 -34.51 43.50
N VAL A 374 0.89 -33.82 43.45
CA VAL A 374 -0.45 -34.45 43.42
C VAL A 374 -0.76 -35.01 42.03
N THR A 375 -0.97 -36.32 41.92
CA THR A 375 -1.20 -37.05 40.66
C THR A 375 -2.39 -36.56 39.84
N ALA A 376 -3.48 -36.13 40.47
CA ALA A 376 -4.66 -35.60 39.78
C ALA A 376 -4.38 -34.25 39.10
N PHE A 377 -3.59 -33.38 39.73
CA PHE A 377 -3.22 -32.08 39.17
C PHE A 377 -2.17 -32.23 38.06
N LYS A 378 -1.23 -33.18 38.17
CA LYS A 378 -0.31 -33.52 37.09
C LYS A 378 -1.04 -33.91 35.79
N LYS A 379 -2.05 -34.78 35.87
CA LYS A 379 -2.83 -35.17 34.68
C LYS A 379 -3.55 -34.01 33.99
N VAL A 380 -4.14 -33.09 34.78
CA VAL A 380 -4.83 -31.91 34.23
C VAL A 380 -3.81 -30.94 33.62
N TYR A 381 -2.67 -30.76 34.29
CA TYR A 381 -1.58 -29.92 33.80
C TYR A 381 -0.94 -30.48 32.53
N GLU A 382 -0.76 -31.81 32.43
CA GLU A 382 -0.31 -32.50 31.21
C GLU A 382 -1.26 -32.25 30.03
N GLU A 383 -2.58 -32.27 30.26
CA GLU A 383 -3.58 -31.95 29.21
C GLU A 383 -3.51 -30.47 28.80
N VAL A 384 -3.29 -29.55 29.75
CA VAL A 384 -3.04 -28.12 29.46
C VAL A 384 -1.78 -27.95 28.63
N GLU A 385 -0.67 -28.58 29.02
CA GLU A 385 0.61 -28.50 28.31
C GLU A 385 0.48 -29.03 26.88
N LYS A 386 -0.22 -30.16 26.69
CA LYS A 386 -0.52 -30.69 25.35
C LYS A 386 -1.27 -29.67 24.48
N ARG A 387 -2.28 -28.99 25.05
CA ARG A 387 -3.06 -27.96 24.33
C ARG A 387 -2.21 -26.72 23.99
N ILE A 388 -1.27 -26.36 24.87
CA ILE A 388 -0.32 -25.26 24.63
C ILE A 388 0.72 -25.65 23.58
N VAL A 389 1.18 -26.90 23.54
CA VAL A 389 2.04 -27.42 22.47
C VAL A 389 1.33 -27.32 21.11
N ASP A 390 0.06 -27.72 21.03
CA ASP A 390 -0.74 -27.54 19.80
C ASP A 390 -0.83 -26.07 19.40
N LEU A 391 -1.01 -25.16 20.37
CA LEU A 391 -1.04 -23.71 20.13
C LEU A 391 0.30 -23.18 19.63
N ARG A 392 1.42 -23.61 20.22
CA ARG A 392 2.78 -23.25 19.77
C ARG A 392 2.97 -23.63 18.29
N VAL A 393 2.55 -24.84 17.90
CA VAL A 393 2.62 -25.29 16.49
C VAL A 393 1.73 -24.43 15.58
N GLN A 394 0.51 -24.13 15.99
CA GLN A 394 -0.41 -23.29 15.20
C GLN A 394 0.13 -21.87 15.02
N LEU A 395 0.64 -21.24 16.08
CA LEU A 395 1.21 -19.90 16.03
C LEU A 395 2.50 -19.88 15.20
N LYS A 396 3.34 -20.92 15.29
CA LYS A 396 4.53 -21.07 14.44
C LYS A 396 4.14 -21.21 12.97
N ASN A 397 3.14 -22.01 12.63
CA ASN A 397 2.66 -22.12 11.25
C ASN A 397 2.14 -20.76 10.73
N LYS A 398 1.36 -20.03 11.53
CA LYS A 398 0.90 -18.68 11.17
C LYS A 398 2.03 -17.67 11.00
N LEU A 399 3.10 -17.77 11.80
CA LEU A 399 4.28 -16.90 11.66
C LEU A 399 5.04 -17.18 10.36
N MET A 400 5.03 -18.44 9.91
CA MET A 400 5.69 -18.86 8.67
C MET A 400 4.86 -18.57 7.40
N GLU A 401 3.57 -18.22 7.54
CA GLU A 401 2.72 -17.78 6.44
C GLU A 401 3.06 -16.33 6.04
N LEU A 402 3.53 -16.14 4.81
CA LEU A 402 3.85 -14.84 4.22
C LEU A 402 2.96 -14.62 2.98
N PRO A 403 2.51 -13.38 2.70
CA PRO A 403 2.90 -12.10 3.32
C PRO A 403 2.17 -11.80 4.65
N SER A 404 2.89 -11.22 5.62
CA SER A 404 2.36 -10.77 6.92
C SER A 404 2.95 -9.40 7.26
N THR A 405 2.27 -8.61 8.11
CA THR A 405 2.78 -7.29 8.52
C THR A 405 3.88 -7.40 9.55
N LEU A 406 4.77 -6.40 9.61
CA LEU A 406 5.76 -6.29 10.67
C LEU A 406 5.12 -6.34 12.07
N ASP A 407 3.98 -5.68 12.27
CA ASP A 407 3.28 -5.64 13.56
C ASP A 407 2.71 -7.01 13.95
N ASP A 408 2.13 -7.74 13.00
CA ASP A 408 1.60 -9.09 13.25
C ASP A 408 2.73 -10.10 13.47
N GLN A 409 3.82 -10.01 12.72
CA GLN A 409 5.04 -10.80 12.95
C GLN A 409 5.58 -10.56 14.36
N LYS A 410 5.74 -9.30 14.78
CA LYS A 410 6.19 -8.94 16.14
C LYS A 410 5.26 -9.51 17.22
N LYS A 411 3.95 -9.40 17.05
CA LYS A 411 2.95 -9.97 17.99
C LYS A 411 3.05 -11.49 18.10
N LEU A 412 3.12 -12.19 16.96
CA LEU A 412 3.24 -13.65 16.92
C LEU A 412 4.56 -14.13 17.52
N ILE A 413 5.66 -13.43 17.27
CA ILE A 413 6.96 -13.68 17.90
C ILE A 413 6.84 -13.53 19.42
N ARG A 414 6.26 -12.44 19.92
CA ARG A 414 6.02 -12.25 21.36
C ARG A 414 5.23 -13.41 21.96
N TYR A 415 4.12 -13.82 21.33
CA TYR A 415 3.30 -14.93 21.82
C TYR A 415 4.09 -16.25 21.90
N LEU A 416 4.92 -16.54 20.90
CA LEU A 416 5.75 -17.75 20.90
C LEU A 416 6.86 -17.69 21.95
N VAL A 417 7.45 -16.52 22.20
CA VAL A 417 8.48 -16.33 23.22
C VAL A 417 7.90 -16.46 24.62
N GLU A 418 6.76 -15.83 24.90
CA GLU A 418 6.08 -15.92 26.21
C GLU A 418 5.54 -17.32 26.51
N LEU A 419 5.15 -18.07 25.48
CA LEU A 419 4.80 -19.48 25.59
C LEU A 419 6.03 -20.41 25.68
N GLU A 420 7.27 -19.91 25.69
CA GLU A 420 8.50 -20.72 25.68
C GLU A 420 8.52 -21.80 24.58
N ALA A 421 8.22 -21.38 23.34
CA ALA A 421 8.38 -22.28 22.20
C ALA A 421 9.84 -22.75 22.04
N PRO A 422 10.08 -24.02 21.64
CA PRO A 422 11.43 -24.51 21.45
C PRO A 422 12.11 -23.80 20.26
N GLY A 423 13.35 -23.35 20.47
CA GLY A 423 14.15 -22.65 19.46
C GLY A 423 14.04 -21.13 19.54
N ASP A 424 14.33 -20.45 18.43
CA ASP A 424 14.29 -18.99 18.30
C ASP A 424 13.28 -18.60 17.22
N PRO A 425 12.00 -18.36 17.58
CA PRO A 425 10.93 -18.06 16.64
C PRO A 425 11.18 -16.80 15.81
N ALA A 426 11.86 -15.81 16.40
CA ALA A 426 12.17 -14.56 15.72
C ALA A 426 13.21 -14.79 14.61
N TRP A 427 14.26 -15.56 14.91
CA TRP A 427 15.26 -15.91 13.91
C TRP A 427 14.71 -16.79 12.79
N GLU A 428 13.87 -17.78 13.11
CA GLU A 428 13.21 -18.61 12.11
C GLU A 428 12.33 -17.77 11.15
N CYS A 429 11.61 -16.78 11.69
CA CYS A 429 10.84 -15.83 10.88
C CYS A 429 11.73 -15.01 9.93
N ILE A 430 12.86 -14.48 10.42
CA ILE A 430 13.82 -13.72 9.61
C ILE A 430 14.35 -14.58 8.45
N VAL A 431 14.75 -15.83 8.73
CA VAL A 431 15.24 -16.77 7.71
C VAL A 431 14.14 -17.09 6.68
N ASN A 432 12.90 -17.28 7.12
CA ASN A 432 11.76 -17.52 6.24
C ASN A 432 11.47 -16.30 5.34
N GLN A 433 11.52 -15.09 5.90
CA GLN A 433 11.30 -13.86 5.15
C GLN A 433 12.38 -13.62 4.10
N GLN A 434 13.64 -13.93 4.39
CA GLN A 434 14.71 -13.91 3.40
C GLN A 434 14.43 -14.91 2.25
N HIS A 435 14.13 -16.18 2.57
CA HIS A 435 13.85 -17.20 1.55
C HIS A 435 12.66 -16.84 0.68
N TRP A 436 11.59 -16.31 1.29
CA TRP A 436 10.42 -15.83 0.57
C TRP A 436 10.75 -14.67 -0.36
N LEU A 437 11.54 -13.69 0.10
CA LEU A 437 11.96 -12.55 -0.72
C LEU A 437 12.81 -12.97 -1.92
N LEU A 438 13.78 -13.87 -1.71
CA LEU A 438 14.59 -14.42 -2.79
C LEU A 438 13.74 -15.15 -3.84
N LYS A 439 12.76 -15.96 -3.39
CA LYS A 439 11.80 -16.64 -4.27
C LYS A 439 10.90 -15.66 -5.01
N LEU A 440 10.47 -14.58 -4.37
CA LEU A 440 9.61 -13.56 -4.98
C LEU A 440 10.34 -12.84 -6.12
N LEU A 441 11.60 -12.44 -5.90
CA LEU A 441 12.44 -11.83 -6.94
C LEU A 441 12.71 -12.78 -8.11
N GLN A 442 12.99 -14.07 -7.83
CA GLN A 442 13.18 -15.07 -8.87
C GLN A 442 11.91 -15.31 -9.67
N LYS A 443 10.76 -15.43 -8.99
CA LYS A 443 9.46 -15.62 -9.65
C LYS A 443 9.11 -14.44 -10.56
N CYS A 444 9.31 -13.20 -10.08
CA CYS A 444 9.13 -12.00 -10.90
C CYS A 444 9.95 -12.09 -12.19
N LYS A 445 11.24 -12.44 -12.09
CA LYS A 445 12.08 -12.68 -13.26
C LYS A 445 11.53 -13.80 -14.18
N ASP A 446 11.15 -14.95 -13.64
CA ASP A 446 10.64 -16.08 -14.43
C ASP A 446 9.34 -15.71 -15.18
N ASP A 447 8.41 -15.02 -14.52
CA ASP A 447 7.13 -14.57 -15.09
C ASP A 447 7.37 -13.60 -16.25
N HIS A 448 8.25 -12.60 -16.08
CA HIS A 448 8.55 -11.64 -17.15
C HIS A 448 9.38 -12.23 -18.31
N LEU A 449 10.30 -13.15 -18.03
CA LEU A 449 11.05 -13.87 -19.09
C LEU A 449 10.13 -14.76 -19.93
N GLN A 450 9.13 -15.38 -19.31
CA GLN A 450 8.13 -16.17 -20.04
C GLN A 450 7.30 -15.28 -20.98
N MET A 451 6.93 -14.08 -20.54
CA MET A 451 6.20 -13.10 -21.36
C MET A 451 7.07 -12.55 -22.50
N ASP A 452 8.35 -12.26 -22.26
CA ASP A 452 9.32 -11.80 -23.27
C ASP A 452 9.46 -12.81 -24.42
N GLN A 453 9.53 -14.12 -24.09
CA GLN A 453 9.63 -15.20 -25.07
C GLN A 453 8.34 -15.48 -25.85
N GLN A 454 7.20 -14.97 -25.38
CA GLN A 454 5.89 -15.23 -25.99
C GLN A 454 5.47 -14.20 -27.06
N ASN A 455 6.24 -13.12 -27.30
CA ASN A 455 6.00 -12.12 -28.36
C ASN A 455 4.53 -11.63 -28.45
N ASN A 456 3.87 -11.37 -27.31
CA ASN A 456 2.50 -10.84 -27.31
C ASN A 456 2.48 -9.38 -26.82
N PRO A 457 2.32 -8.37 -27.71
CA PRO A 457 2.24 -6.96 -27.34
C PRO A 457 0.81 -6.53 -26.94
N GLU A 458 0.06 -7.40 -26.26
CA GLU A 458 -1.18 -7.00 -25.60
C GLU A 458 -0.99 -6.98 -24.08
N PRO A 459 -1.29 -5.85 -23.40
CA PRO A 459 -1.39 -5.84 -21.97
C PRO A 459 -2.70 -6.54 -21.59
N THR A 460 -2.67 -7.87 -21.48
CA THR A 460 -3.62 -8.57 -20.61
C THR A 460 -3.33 -8.17 -19.16
N SER A 461 -3.81 -6.98 -18.79
CA SER A 461 -4.37 -6.79 -17.46
C SER A 461 -5.26 -8.01 -17.18
N VAL A 462 -5.09 -8.66 -16.02
CA VAL A 462 -5.53 -10.04 -15.68
C VAL A 462 -4.42 -11.04 -16.04
N THR A 463 -3.37 -11.23 -15.24
CA THR A 463 -3.29 -12.08 -14.03
C THR A 463 -1.77 -12.14 -13.69
N LEU A 464 -1.23 -11.88 -12.50
CA LEU A 464 -1.56 -12.32 -11.15
C LEU A 464 -1.22 -11.19 -10.16
N ARG A 465 -2.22 -10.39 -9.76
CA ARG A 465 -2.21 -9.82 -8.41
C ARG A 465 -2.28 -10.98 -7.43
N ALA A 466 -1.11 -11.52 -7.05
CA ALA A 466 -0.99 -12.22 -5.79
C ALA A 466 -1.48 -11.24 -4.73
N LYS A 467 -2.62 -11.57 -4.11
CA LYS A 467 -3.35 -10.75 -3.16
C LYS A 467 -2.45 -10.38 -1.97
N VAL A 468 -1.71 -9.29 -2.08
CA VAL A 468 -1.34 -8.46 -0.92
C VAL A 468 -2.53 -7.53 -0.68
N HIS A 469 -3.61 -8.09 -0.12
CA HIS A 469 -4.66 -7.27 0.45
C HIS A 469 -4.12 -6.67 1.74
N HIS A 470 -3.58 -5.47 1.66
CA HIS A 470 -3.63 -4.53 2.76
C HIS A 470 -4.49 -3.34 2.35
N SER A 471 -5.76 -3.43 2.72
CA SER A 471 -6.64 -2.27 2.86
C SER A 471 -6.03 -1.36 3.91
N ARG A 472 -5.30 -0.34 3.47
CA ARG A 472 -4.97 0.82 4.29
C ARG A 472 -5.40 2.06 3.52
N ASN A 473 -6.61 2.53 3.85
CA ASN A 473 -6.98 3.93 3.65
C ASN A 473 -5.95 4.79 4.40
N ARG A 474 -4.90 5.21 3.71
CA ARG A 474 -4.06 6.35 4.09
C ARG A 474 -4.15 7.36 2.97
N SER A 475 -4.98 8.37 3.18
CA SER A 475 -4.85 9.67 2.55
C SER A 475 -3.48 10.21 2.94
N GLY A 476 -2.51 10.11 2.03
CA GLY A 476 -1.14 10.54 2.21
C GLY A 476 -0.39 10.31 0.91
N SER A 477 -0.07 11.41 0.23
CA SER A 477 0.64 11.48 -1.05
C SER A 477 1.91 10.64 -1.03
N PHE A 478 1.86 9.42 -1.58
CA PHE A 478 3.03 8.62 -1.92
C PHE A 478 3.16 8.69 -3.43
N ASN A 479 4.20 9.37 -3.92
CA ASN A 479 4.46 9.58 -5.34
C ASN A 479 4.55 8.22 -6.06
N GLN A 480 3.48 7.83 -6.73
CA GLN A 480 3.50 6.73 -7.68
C GLN A 480 4.38 7.15 -8.85
N MET A 481 5.59 6.61 -8.93
CA MET A 481 6.47 6.78 -10.10
C MET A 481 5.99 5.83 -11.20
N LYS A 482 4.85 6.15 -11.81
CA LYS A 482 4.48 5.54 -13.09
C LYS A 482 5.41 6.13 -14.15
N PHE A 483 5.88 5.31 -15.07
CA PHE A 483 6.59 5.75 -16.26
C PHE A 483 5.57 6.43 -17.19
N ASN A 484 5.13 7.64 -16.83
CA ASN A 484 4.24 8.46 -17.63
C ASN A 484 5.07 9.22 -18.66
N THR A 485 5.39 8.55 -19.77
CA THR A 485 5.67 9.18 -21.06
C THR A 485 4.49 8.90 -21.98
N ALA A 486 3.30 9.31 -21.54
CA ALA A 486 2.14 9.40 -22.41
C ALA A 486 2.09 10.81 -22.99
N ASP A 487 3.03 11.11 -23.88
CA ASP A 487 2.77 12.13 -24.89
C ASP A 487 1.67 11.61 -25.81
N SER A 488 0.84 12.55 -26.25
CA SER A 488 -0.37 12.31 -27.03
C SER A 488 -0.05 11.74 -28.41
N GLU A 489 0.26 10.44 -28.50
CA GLU A 489 0.13 9.58 -29.68
C GLU A 489 0.56 8.16 -29.26
N GLY A 490 -0.40 7.24 -29.06
CA GLY A 490 -0.17 5.91 -28.50
C GLY A 490 0.64 4.95 -29.38
N LYS A 491 1.95 5.20 -29.57
CA LYS A 491 2.81 4.40 -30.44
C LYS A 491 3.80 3.45 -29.75
N TYR A 492 4.06 3.56 -28.45
CA TYR A 492 5.05 2.68 -27.81
C TYR A 492 4.62 2.20 -26.41
N SER A 493 4.54 0.88 -26.24
CA SER A 493 4.43 0.22 -24.94
C SER A 493 5.82 0.04 -24.31
N PRO A 494 5.96 0.12 -22.98
CA PRO A 494 7.24 -0.11 -22.32
C PRO A 494 7.76 -1.53 -22.61
N PRO A 495 9.05 -1.70 -22.95
CA PRO A 495 9.64 -3.02 -23.14
C PRO A 495 9.51 -3.90 -21.90
N GLN A 496 9.42 -5.21 -22.09
CA GLN A 496 9.22 -6.15 -20.98
C GLN A 496 10.31 -6.09 -19.90
N ARG A 497 11.55 -5.75 -20.29
CA ARG A 497 12.68 -5.51 -19.38
C ARG A 497 12.45 -4.33 -18.43
N VAL A 498 11.74 -3.30 -18.89
CA VAL A 498 11.39 -2.11 -18.10
C VAL A 498 10.29 -2.46 -17.09
N LEU A 499 9.27 -3.20 -17.53
CA LEU A 499 8.20 -3.69 -16.66
C LEU A 499 8.74 -4.63 -15.56
N LEU A 500 9.71 -5.49 -15.87
CA LEU A 500 10.43 -6.27 -14.86
C LEU A 500 11.08 -5.34 -13.82
N LEU A 501 11.80 -4.31 -14.26
CA LEU A 501 12.50 -3.42 -13.34
C LEU A 501 11.52 -2.69 -12.42
N GLU A 502 10.39 -2.22 -12.95
CA GLU A 502 9.29 -1.65 -12.17
C GLU A 502 8.85 -2.61 -11.06
N GLU A 503 8.50 -3.86 -11.40
CA GLU A 503 8.03 -4.83 -10.42
C GLU A 503 9.13 -5.22 -9.41
N LEU A 504 10.37 -5.40 -9.85
CA LEU A 504 11.50 -5.68 -8.95
C LEU A 504 11.76 -4.54 -7.96
N VAL A 505 11.69 -3.29 -8.43
CA VAL A 505 11.85 -2.09 -7.58
C VAL A 505 10.72 -2.03 -6.57
N ASP A 506 9.47 -2.24 -6.98
CA ASP A 506 8.30 -2.24 -6.10
C ASP A 506 8.39 -3.34 -5.04
N VAL A 507 8.72 -4.57 -5.44
CA VAL A 507 8.93 -5.70 -4.52
C VAL A 507 9.97 -5.33 -3.46
N LEU A 508 11.12 -4.81 -3.89
CA LEU A 508 12.21 -4.49 -2.97
C LEU A 508 11.85 -3.32 -2.04
N GLN A 509 11.25 -2.24 -2.57
CA GLN A 509 10.86 -1.08 -1.77
C GLN A 509 9.75 -1.36 -0.76
N LEU A 510 8.84 -2.29 -1.07
CA LEU A 510 7.77 -2.67 -0.16
C LEU A 510 8.23 -3.68 0.91
N THR A 511 9.10 -4.64 0.57
CA THR A 511 9.37 -5.79 1.44
C THR A 511 10.71 -5.72 2.17
N LEU A 512 11.74 -5.11 1.59
CA LEU A 512 13.07 -4.99 2.21
C LEU A 512 13.05 -4.14 3.50
N PRO A 513 12.33 -2.99 3.59
CA PRO A 513 12.30 -2.21 4.82
C PRO A 513 11.79 -2.99 6.02
N ASP A 514 10.74 -3.79 5.83
CA ASP A 514 10.16 -4.60 6.89
C ASP A 514 11.11 -5.72 7.31
N PHE A 515 11.78 -6.39 6.36
CA PHE A 515 12.80 -7.39 6.65
C PHE A 515 14.00 -6.81 7.45
N VAL A 516 14.50 -5.64 7.03
CA VAL A 516 15.64 -4.98 7.70
C VAL A 516 15.26 -4.51 9.10
N LYS A 517 14.09 -3.87 9.25
CA LYS A 517 13.58 -3.43 10.55
C LYS A 517 13.33 -4.59 11.50
N LEU A 518 12.80 -5.72 11.01
CA LEU A 518 12.60 -6.92 11.82
C LEU A 518 13.93 -7.44 12.38
N GLY A 519 14.98 -7.52 11.55
CA GLY A 519 16.31 -7.91 12.00
C GLY A 519 16.95 -6.90 12.97
N GLN A 520 16.81 -5.60 12.70
CA GLN A 520 17.28 -4.56 13.63
C GLN A 520 16.59 -4.64 14.99
N SER A 521 15.26 -4.81 15.02
CA SER A 521 14.48 -5.01 16.25
C SER A 521 14.91 -6.29 16.99
N TYR A 522 15.30 -7.35 16.27
CA TYR A 522 15.82 -8.57 16.88
C TYR A 522 17.16 -8.34 17.60
N PHE A 523 18.14 -7.69 16.96
CA PHE A 523 19.44 -7.45 17.57
C PHE A 523 19.44 -6.36 18.66
N SER A 524 18.44 -5.47 18.65
CA SER A 524 18.26 -4.46 19.71
C SER A 524 17.52 -4.97 20.96
N ALA A 525 17.12 -6.24 20.99
CA ALA A 525 16.22 -6.84 22.01
C ALA A 525 14.83 -6.22 22.10
N SER A 526 14.54 -5.30 21.19
CA SER A 526 13.31 -4.51 21.20
C SER A 526 12.13 -5.27 20.58
N ILE A 527 12.36 -6.37 19.85
CA ILE A 527 11.29 -7.06 19.09
C ILE A 527 10.11 -7.51 19.97
N VAL A 528 10.40 -7.97 21.18
CA VAL A 528 9.40 -8.41 22.17
C VAL A 528 8.99 -7.24 23.08
N ALA A 529 9.92 -6.35 23.44
CA ALA A 529 9.66 -5.18 24.27
C ALA A 529 8.73 -4.13 23.59
N GLU A 530 8.91 -3.86 22.30
CA GLU A 530 8.00 -3.03 21.49
C GLU A 530 6.60 -3.63 21.37
N ALA A 531 6.50 -4.95 21.43
CA ALA A 531 5.23 -5.67 21.49
C ALA A 531 4.70 -5.79 22.93
N GLY A 532 5.41 -5.29 23.95
CA GLY A 532 4.98 -5.28 25.36
C GLY A 532 5.30 -6.53 26.17
N GLY A 533 6.19 -7.41 25.71
CA GLY A 533 6.64 -8.62 26.43
C GLY A 533 8.02 -8.47 27.11
N LYS A 534 8.49 -9.54 27.77
CA LYS A 534 9.79 -9.59 28.49
C LYS A 534 11.00 -9.69 27.53
N ASP A 535 12.17 -9.20 27.98
CA ASP A 535 13.40 -9.21 27.19
C ASP A 535 13.86 -10.62 26.80
N MET A 536 14.27 -10.77 25.53
CA MET A 536 14.73 -12.04 24.96
C MET A 536 16.26 -12.11 24.97
N ASN A 537 16.83 -13.30 25.24
CA ASN A 537 18.28 -13.52 25.16
C ASN A 537 18.71 -13.67 23.70
N ILE A 538 19.53 -12.75 23.18
CA ILE A 538 19.91 -12.70 21.77
C ILE A 538 21.28 -13.33 21.55
N ASP A 539 21.35 -14.19 20.55
CA ASP A 539 22.60 -14.69 20.02
C ASP A 539 23.22 -13.70 19.01
N ARG A 540 24.15 -12.87 19.50
CA ARG A 540 24.88 -11.90 18.65
C ARG A 540 25.75 -12.53 17.58
N SER A 541 26.06 -13.83 17.65
CA SER A 541 26.83 -14.51 16.59
C SER A 541 26.09 -14.53 15.24
N LYS A 542 24.75 -14.43 15.26
CA LYS A 542 23.87 -14.41 14.09
C LYS A 542 23.88 -13.09 13.32
N GLU A 543 24.45 -12.02 13.87
CA GLU A 543 24.49 -10.70 13.22
C GLU A 543 25.23 -10.74 11.88
N LYS A 544 26.35 -11.48 11.82
CA LYS A 544 27.09 -11.68 10.57
C LYS A 544 26.24 -12.37 9.51
N ASN A 545 25.47 -13.39 9.90
CA ASN A 545 24.59 -14.11 8.99
C ASN A 545 23.47 -13.19 8.48
N PHE A 546 22.88 -12.36 9.34
CA PHE A 546 21.87 -11.38 8.92
C PHE A 546 22.40 -10.36 7.92
N ARG A 547 23.59 -9.80 8.16
CA ARG A 547 24.25 -8.89 7.20
C ARG A 547 24.50 -9.59 5.86
N GLN A 548 24.88 -10.87 5.87
CA GLN A 548 25.01 -11.67 4.66
C GLN A 548 23.66 -11.89 3.97
N MET A 549 22.58 -12.19 4.71
CA MET A 549 21.24 -12.39 4.14
C MET A 549 20.73 -11.14 3.41
N VAL A 550 20.92 -9.95 3.98
CA VAL A 550 20.60 -8.66 3.33
C VAL A 550 21.44 -8.46 2.06
N THR A 551 22.72 -8.81 2.12
CA THR A 551 23.62 -8.71 0.96
C THR A 551 23.19 -9.66 -0.16
N GLU A 552 22.80 -10.90 0.15
CA GLU A 552 22.33 -11.90 -0.83
C GLU A 552 21.07 -11.42 -1.59
N VAL A 553 20.09 -10.85 -0.89
CA VAL A 553 18.88 -10.27 -1.51
C VAL A 553 19.26 -9.13 -2.46
N THR A 554 20.15 -8.25 -2.00
CA THR A 554 20.58 -7.06 -2.75
C THR A 554 21.38 -7.45 -3.99
N VAL A 555 22.27 -8.44 -3.86
CA VAL A 555 23.07 -9.00 -4.96
C VAL A 555 22.16 -9.67 -5.99
N LEU A 556 21.16 -10.44 -5.54
CA LEU A 556 20.19 -11.06 -6.44
C LEU A 556 19.44 -9.98 -7.23
N PHE A 557 18.85 -8.98 -6.57
CA PHE A 557 18.21 -7.86 -7.25
C PHE A 557 19.14 -7.21 -8.27
N ALA A 558 20.37 -6.85 -7.86
CA ALA A 558 21.29 -6.16 -8.74
C ALA A 558 21.70 -7.00 -9.95
N ASN A 559 21.88 -8.31 -9.78
CA ASN A 559 22.23 -9.22 -10.87
C ASN A 559 21.06 -9.53 -11.81
N LEU A 560 19.81 -9.53 -11.31
CA LEU A 560 18.61 -9.63 -12.16
C LEU A 560 18.49 -8.41 -13.07
N VAL A 561 18.70 -7.21 -12.53
CA VAL A 561 18.72 -5.96 -13.33
C VAL A 561 19.89 -5.97 -14.32
N ARG A 562 21.09 -6.40 -13.90
CA ARG A 562 22.22 -6.57 -14.82
C ARG A 562 21.94 -7.56 -15.94
N ALA A 563 21.28 -8.68 -15.66
CA ALA A 563 20.95 -9.65 -16.70
C ALA A 563 20.02 -9.06 -17.77
N ALA A 564 19.11 -8.17 -17.38
CA ALA A 564 18.17 -7.51 -18.29
C ALA A 564 18.78 -6.36 -19.11
N PHE A 565 19.59 -5.50 -18.50
CA PHE A 565 20.10 -4.27 -19.14
C PHE A 565 21.60 -4.26 -19.43
N LEU A 566 22.39 -5.02 -18.66
CA LEU A 566 23.85 -4.98 -18.68
C LEU A 566 24.44 -6.40 -18.75
N PRO A 567 24.04 -7.24 -19.73
CA PRO A 567 24.42 -8.64 -19.74
C PRO A 567 25.94 -8.80 -19.66
N ASP A 568 26.71 -7.95 -20.37
CA ASP A 568 28.18 -7.99 -20.42
C ASP A 568 28.86 -7.77 -19.06
N SER A 569 28.24 -7.03 -18.15
CA SER A 569 28.76 -6.82 -16.79
C SER A 569 28.89 -8.13 -16.00
N LEU A 570 28.10 -9.15 -16.36
CA LEU A 570 28.07 -10.47 -15.71
C LEU A 570 29.02 -11.49 -16.35
N ILE A 571 29.81 -11.13 -17.38
CA ILE A 571 30.71 -12.07 -18.08
C ILE A 571 31.73 -12.73 -17.15
N LYS A 572 32.16 -12.00 -16.11
CA LYS A 572 33.15 -12.48 -15.13
C LYS A 572 32.60 -13.60 -14.22
N ILE A 573 31.27 -13.77 -14.15
CA ILE A 573 30.62 -14.81 -13.37
C ILE A 573 30.57 -16.10 -14.20
N ARG A 574 30.72 -17.27 -13.54
CA ARG A 574 30.65 -18.58 -14.22
C ARG A 574 29.32 -18.71 -14.98
N LYS A 575 29.37 -19.29 -16.18
CA LYS A 575 28.20 -19.44 -17.07
C LYS A 575 27.00 -20.12 -16.38
N GLU A 576 27.27 -21.12 -15.54
CA GLU A 576 26.25 -21.85 -14.76
C GLU A 576 25.55 -20.97 -13.71
N GLU A 577 26.31 -20.09 -13.05
CA GLU A 577 25.75 -19.14 -12.08
C GLU A 577 25.00 -18.01 -12.78
N ARG A 578 25.50 -17.57 -13.93
CA ARG A 578 24.88 -16.56 -14.77
C ARG A 578 23.51 -16.99 -15.29
N ALA A 579 23.36 -18.28 -15.63
CA ALA A 579 22.10 -18.85 -16.11
C ALA A 579 20.96 -18.70 -15.08
N LYS A 580 21.26 -18.58 -13.79
CA LYS A 580 20.25 -18.38 -12.73
C LYS A 580 19.50 -17.05 -12.86
N TYR A 581 20.14 -16.04 -13.45
CA TYR A 581 19.58 -14.70 -13.64
C TYR A 581 18.79 -14.56 -14.96
N GLY A 582 18.77 -15.60 -15.80
CA GLY A 582 18.05 -15.62 -17.07
C GLY A 582 18.81 -15.02 -18.25
N PHE A 583 18.37 -15.37 -19.46
CA PHE A 583 18.86 -14.82 -20.72
C PHE A 583 17.70 -14.11 -21.42
N TRP A 584 17.90 -12.84 -21.73
CA TRP A 584 16.96 -12.01 -22.46
C TRP A 584 17.29 -12.10 -23.96
N SER A 585 16.27 -12.07 -24.84
CA SER A 585 16.53 -12.11 -26.28
C SER A 585 17.33 -10.90 -26.73
N ASP A 586 18.34 -11.08 -27.58
CA ASP A 586 19.03 -9.97 -28.26
C ASP A 586 18.08 -9.34 -29.30
N THR A 587 17.02 -8.70 -28.84
CA THR A 587 16.13 -7.93 -29.70
C THR A 587 16.91 -6.71 -30.12
N LYS A 588 17.47 -6.75 -31.33
CA LYS A 588 18.00 -5.58 -32.01
C LYS A 588 16.91 -4.52 -32.03
N GLN A 589 17.06 -3.50 -31.19
CA GLN A 589 16.47 -2.17 -31.30
C GLN A 589 15.02 -2.12 -31.80
N ASP A 590 14.06 -2.15 -30.87
CA ASP A 590 12.96 -1.20 -31.02
C ASP A 590 13.58 0.18 -30.84
N GLY A 591 13.52 1.04 -31.86
CA GLY A 591 14.14 2.39 -31.90
C GLY A 591 13.63 3.38 -30.84
N ALA A 592 13.04 2.89 -29.74
CA ALA A 592 12.58 3.64 -28.59
C ALA A 592 13.12 3.06 -27.25
N ALA A 593 14.03 2.08 -27.28
CA ALA A 593 14.56 1.46 -26.07
C ALA A 593 15.34 2.44 -25.18
N GLY A 594 16.14 3.34 -25.76
CA GLY A 594 16.90 4.34 -25.00
C GLY A 594 16.03 5.33 -24.22
N ALA A 595 14.85 5.70 -24.74
CA ALA A 595 13.94 6.62 -24.07
C ALA A 595 13.47 6.14 -22.68
N TRP A 596 13.46 4.83 -22.44
CA TRP A 596 13.07 4.24 -21.16
C TRP A 596 14.22 4.13 -20.14
N LEU A 597 15.47 4.29 -20.56
CA LEU A 597 16.64 4.11 -19.68
C LEU A 597 16.79 5.20 -18.59
N PRO A 598 16.59 6.51 -18.85
CA PRO A 598 16.67 7.51 -17.79
C PRO A 598 15.66 7.28 -16.65
N PRO A 599 14.38 6.97 -16.92
CA PRO A 599 13.45 6.53 -15.88
C PRO A 599 13.89 5.27 -15.12
N CYS A 600 14.47 4.27 -15.81
CA CYS A 600 15.05 3.08 -15.15
C CYS A 600 16.16 3.45 -14.15
N VAL A 601 17.10 4.32 -14.55
CA VAL A 601 18.16 4.83 -13.68
C VAL A 601 17.57 5.52 -12.45
N ARG A 602 16.53 6.34 -12.64
CA ARG A 602 15.84 7.04 -11.55
C ARG A 602 15.20 6.07 -10.54
N SER A 603 14.58 5.01 -11.02
CA SER A 603 13.95 3.98 -10.17
C SER A 603 14.99 3.21 -9.34
N VAL A 604 16.12 2.81 -9.92
CA VAL A 604 17.21 2.15 -9.16
C VAL A 604 17.86 3.12 -8.16
N ARG A 605 18.05 4.39 -8.50
CA ARG A 605 18.49 5.44 -7.56
C ARG A 605 17.51 5.68 -6.40
N SER A 606 16.22 5.48 -6.65
CA SER A 606 15.19 5.51 -5.61
C SER A 606 15.40 4.37 -4.62
N VAL A 607 15.59 3.13 -5.10
CA VAL A 607 15.96 1.97 -4.27
C VAL A 607 17.20 2.25 -3.44
N LEU A 608 18.27 2.75 -4.05
CA LEU A 608 19.51 3.09 -3.36
C LEU A 608 19.28 4.09 -2.22
N GLY A 609 18.42 5.10 -2.44
CA GLY A 609 18.03 6.06 -1.41
C GLY A 609 17.27 5.42 -0.25
N SER A 610 16.27 4.61 -0.57
CA SER A 610 15.47 3.88 0.42
C SER A 610 16.34 2.95 1.26
N MET A 611 17.32 2.28 0.63
CA MET A 611 18.29 1.44 1.33
C MET A 611 19.23 2.26 2.22
N ALA A 612 19.80 3.36 1.73
CA ALA A 612 20.67 4.21 2.53
C ALA A 612 19.97 4.74 3.80
N ALA A 613 18.66 4.99 3.74
CA ALA A 613 17.87 5.41 4.89
C ALA A 613 17.56 4.29 5.92
N LEU A 614 17.84 3.02 5.59
CA LEU A 614 17.57 1.85 6.43
C LEU A 614 18.81 1.34 7.20
N ASP A 615 19.94 2.04 7.13
CA ASP A 615 21.22 1.65 7.75
C ASP A 615 21.64 0.20 7.41
N VAL A 616 21.43 -0.22 6.15
CA VAL A 616 21.89 -1.53 5.66
C VAL A 616 23.42 -1.61 5.56
N PRO A 617 24.01 -2.82 5.55
CA PRO A 617 25.45 -3.00 5.44
C PRO A 617 26.04 -2.28 4.22
N SER A 618 27.20 -1.63 4.39
CA SER A 618 27.90 -0.95 3.28
C SER A 618 28.16 -1.89 2.10
N SER A 619 28.51 -3.15 2.39
CA SER A 619 28.67 -4.20 1.37
C SER A 619 27.43 -4.39 0.51
N ALA A 620 26.21 -4.24 1.04
CA ALA A 620 24.98 -4.32 0.26
C ALA A 620 24.79 -3.07 -0.61
N LEU A 621 25.01 -1.88 -0.05
CA LEU A 621 24.93 -0.61 -0.77
C LEU A 621 25.92 -0.55 -1.94
N ASP A 622 27.15 -1.06 -1.77
CA ASP A 622 28.20 -1.05 -2.79
C ASP A 622 27.77 -1.75 -4.09
N HIS A 623 26.99 -2.85 -4.00
CA HIS A 623 26.50 -3.57 -5.18
C HIS A 623 25.47 -2.76 -5.98
N VAL A 624 24.60 -2.00 -5.29
CA VAL A 624 23.61 -1.13 -5.92
C VAL A 624 24.26 0.15 -6.44
N HIS A 625 25.23 0.72 -5.72
CA HIS A 625 26.04 1.84 -6.22
C HIS A 625 26.78 1.46 -7.51
N SER A 626 27.38 0.26 -7.56
CA SER A 626 27.99 -0.25 -8.78
C SER A 626 26.97 -0.41 -9.90
N LEU A 627 25.77 -0.94 -9.61
CA LEU A 627 24.72 -1.12 -10.62
C LEU A 627 24.28 0.24 -11.19
N VAL A 628 24.05 1.23 -10.33
CA VAL A 628 23.66 2.58 -10.75
C VAL A 628 24.75 3.21 -11.63
N ALA A 629 26.03 3.06 -11.28
CA ALA A 629 27.12 3.56 -12.11
C ALA A 629 27.14 2.89 -13.50
N ASP A 630 27.07 1.56 -13.55
CA ASP A 630 27.07 0.79 -14.79
C ASP A 630 25.85 1.16 -15.67
N LEU A 631 24.66 1.31 -15.07
CA LEU A 631 23.42 1.64 -15.77
C LEU A 631 23.42 3.08 -16.29
N ARG A 632 24.01 4.02 -15.55
CA ARG A 632 24.19 5.42 -16.00
C ARG A 632 25.09 5.49 -17.23
N VAL A 633 26.22 4.77 -17.20
CA VAL A 633 27.14 4.69 -18.35
C VAL A 633 26.44 4.09 -19.55
N HIS A 634 25.75 2.95 -19.39
CA HIS A 634 25.00 2.32 -20.47
C HIS A 634 23.88 3.19 -21.04
N CYS A 635 23.15 3.92 -20.18
CA CYS A 635 22.11 4.87 -20.60
C CYS A 635 22.68 5.99 -21.48
N MET A 636 23.80 6.59 -21.06
CA MET A 636 24.50 7.62 -21.82
C MET A 636 24.99 7.08 -23.17
N GLU A 637 25.64 5.92 -23.16
CA GLU A 637 26.15 5.30 -24.39
C GLU A 637 25.03 4.99 -25.38
N THR A 638 23.93 4.42 -24.91
CA THR A 638 22.80 4.02 -25.76
C THR A 638 22.15 5.25 -26.39
N LEU A 639 21.84 6.28 -25.59
CA LEU A 639 21.21 7.50 -26.09
C LEU A 639 22.12 8.27 -27.07
N PHE A 640 23.43 8.28 -26.84
CA PHE A 640 24.36 8.88 -27.80
C PHE A 640 24.50 8.09 -29.10
N ILE A 641 24.45 6.76 -29.04
CA ILE A 641 24.45 5.92 -30.25
C ILE A 641 23.15 6.09 -31.04
N GLU A 642 21.99 6.10 -30.37
CA GLU A 642 20.69 6.36 -31.02
C GLU A 642 20.68 7.76 -31.66
N ALA A 643 21.10 8.80 -30.92
CA ALA A 643 21.19 10.16 -31.45
C ALA A 643 22.11 10.26 -32.67
N LYS A 644 23.24 9.56 -32.67
CA LYS A 644 24.15 9.51 -33.83
C LYS A 644 23.46 8.97 -35.08
N GLU A 645 22.67 7.90 -34.94
CA GLU A 645 21.93 7.31 -36.07
C GLU A 645 20.76 8.20 -36.51
N ASP A 646 20.06 8.85 -35.59
CA ASP A 646 19.00 9.82 -35.91
C ASP A 646 19.56 11.04 -36.67
N ILE A 647 20.73 11.55 -36.27
CA ILE A 647 21.44 12.63 -36.96
C ILE A 647 21.87 12.20 -38.36
N ARG A 648 22.35 10.96 -38.52
CA ARG A 648 22.66 10.41 -39.85
C ARG A 648 21.42 10.38 -40.73
N GLY A 649 20.25 10.08 -40.20
CA GLY A 649 18.99 10.05 -40.95
C GLY A 649 18.41 11.43 -41.30
N LEU A 650 18.98 12.54 -40.80
CA LEU A 650 18.43 13.89 -41.00
C LEU A 650 18.36 14.30 -42.48
N HIS A 651 19.21 13.75 -43.35
CA HIS A 651 19.19 14.07 -44.78
C HIS A 651 17.82 13.81 -45.43
N THR A 652 17.05 12.86 -44.90
CA THR A 652 15.69 12.54 -45.40
C THR A 652 14.65 13.60 -45.09
N ARG A 653 14.95 14.51 -44.15
CA ARG A 653 14.07 15.59 -43.69
C ARG A 653 14.40 16.95 -44.34
N GLU A 654 15.34 16.97 -45.29
CA GLU A 654 15.72 18.17 -46.01
C GLU A 654 14.56 18.70 -46.88
N THR A 655 14.35 20.01 -46.84
CA THR A 655 13.30 20.71 -47.60
C THR A 655 13.85 21.68 -48.63
N TRP A 656 15.15 21.99 -48.58
CA TRP A 656 15.85 22.94 -49.45
C TRP A 656 15.32 24.37 -49.40
N VAL A 657 14.56 24.72 -48.36
CA VAL A 657 14.04 26.07 -48.13
C VAL A 657 15.11 26.92 -47.45
N LEU A 658 15.54 27.99 -48.12
CA LEU A 658 16.55 28.91 -47.61
C LEU A 658 15.98 29.94 -46.63
N GLN A 659 16.64 30.05 -45.49
CA GLN A 659 16.46 31.10 -44.50
C GLN A 659 17.67 32.02 -44.58
N MET A 660 17.45 33.27 -44.98
CA MET A 660 18.52 34.26 -45.13
C MET A 660 18.79 34.92 -43.78
N ASP A 661 20.04 34.86 -43.33
CA ASP A 661 20.56 35.60 -42.18
C ASP A 661 21.66 36.59 -42.61
N ASP A 662 22.28 37.28 -41.64
CA ASP A 662 23.36 38.24 -41.90
C ASP A 662 24.66 37.58 -42.44
N HIS A 663 24.76 36.24 -42.40
CA HIS A 663 25.93 35.45 -42.75
C HIS A 663 25.74 34.55 -43.99
N GLY A 664 24.51 34.38 -44.47
CA GLY A 664 24.17 33.62 -45.68
C GLY A 664 22.78 32.98 -45.64
N GLY A 665 22.47 32.17 -46.64
CA GLY A 665 21.26 31.36 -46.70
C GLY A 665 21.50 29.95 -46.16
N ILE A 666 20.86 29.60 -45.05
CA ILE A 666 20.90 28.25 -44.47
C ILE A 666 19.55 27.54 -44.59
N THR A 667 19.56 26.22 -44.54
CA THR A 667 18.34 25.39 -44.44
C THR A 667 17.90 25.23 -42.98
N SER A 668 16.80 24.52 -42.73
CA SER A 668 16.39 24.14 -41.37
C SER A 668 17.26 23.06 -40.73
N LEU A 669 18.12 22.35 -41.48
CA LEU A 669 18.88 21.20 -40.95
C LEU A 669 19.86 21.54 -39.82
N PRO A 670 20.69 22.61 -39.89
CA PRO A 670 21.56 23.01 -38.78
C PRO A 670 20.81 23.17 -37.46
N MET A 671 19.62 23.79 -37.50
CA MET A 671 18.78 24.01 -36.32
C MET A 671 18.18 22.70 -35.79
N LEU A 672 17.75 21.79 -36.67
CA LEU A 672 17.25 20.47 -36.27
C LEU A 672 18.35 19.62 -35.62
N PHE A 673 19.56 19.67 -36.16
CA PHE A 673 20.74 19.03 -35.57
C PHE A 673 21.05 19.60 -34.20
N GLU A 674 21.13 20.94 -34.06
CA GLU A 674 21.37 21.59 -32.77
C GLU A 674 20.33 21.15 -31.74
N SER A 675 19.04 21.26 -32.08
CA SER A 675 17.93 20.87 -31.19
C SER A 675 18.05 19.42 -30.74
N MET A 676 18.33 18.49 -31.65
CA MET A 676 18.42 17.07 -31.32
C MET A 676 19.55 16.78 -30.32
N VAL A 677 20.72 17.40 -30.49
CA VAL A 677 21.85 17.23 -29.56
C VAL A 677 21.52 17.88 -28.21
N VAL A 678 20.94 19.08 -28.20
CA VAL A 678 20.50 19.76 -26.97
C VAL A 678 19.53 18.89 -26.19
N ASP A 679 18.51 18.35 -26.86
CA ASP A 679 17.47 17.53 -26.25
C ASP A 679 18.09 16.28 -25.59
N VAL A 680 18.96 15.55 -26.30
CA VAL A 680 19.62 14.35 -25.77
C VAL A 680 20.50 14.69 -24.55
N VAL A 681 21.25 15.78 -24.63
CA VAL A 681 22.10 16.25 -23.51
C VAL A 681 21.24 16.64 -22.30
N GLN A 682 20.09 17.28 -22.51
CA GLN A 682 19.16 17.65 -21.44
C GLN A 682 18.52 16.42 -20.79
N HIS A 683 18.12 15.41 -21.56
CA HIS A 683 17.61 14.14 -21.03
C HIS A 683 18.67 13.40 -20.22
N LEU A 684 19.94 13.47 -20.64
CA LEU A 684 21.06 12.86 -19.92
C LEU A 684 21.52 13.65 -18.69
N GLN A 685 21.11 14.91 -18.53
CA GLN A 685 21.54 15.73 -17.39
C GLN A 685 21.24 15.04 -16.05
N GLU A 686 20.03 14.49 -15.86
CA GLU A 686 19.68 13.79 -14.62
C GLU A 686 20.46 12.48 -14.44
N VAL A 687 20.85 11.81 -15.53
CA VAL A 687 21.58 10.54 -15.51
C VAL A 687 23.04 10.79 -15.13
N VAL A 688 23.67 11.77 -15.78
CA VAL A 688 25.08 12.12 -15.59
C VAL A 688 25.32 12.86 -14.29
N SER A 689 24.37 13.68 -13.83
CA SER A 689 24.49 14.42 -12.56
C SER A 689 24.58 13.48 -11.35
N ILE A 690 25.36 13.89 -10.34
CA ILE A 690 25.43 13.22 -9.04
C ILE A 690 24.21 13.64 -8.22
N ALA A 691 23.31 12.70 -7.94
CA ALA A 691 22.04 13.02 -7.28
C ALA A 691 22.10 12.93 -5.74
N LYS A 692 23.03 12.13 -5.17
CA LYS A 692 23.08 11.82 -3.73
C LYS A 692 24.51 11.69 -3.21
N ALA A 693 24.68 11.98 -1.91
CA ALA A 693 25.94 11.76 -1.20
C ALA A 693 26.31 10.26 -1.22
N GLY A 694 27.52 9.95 -1.71
CA GLY A 694 28.01 8.58 -1.88
C GLY A 694 27.88 7.99 -3.29
N GLU A 695 27.16 8.64 -4.22
CA GLU A 695 27.24 8.26 -5.64
C GLU A 695 28.62 8.61 -6.21
N ARG A 696 29.21 7.68 -6.97
CA ARG A 696 30.44 7.91 -7.71
C ARG A 696 30.15 8.77 -8.94
N ASP A 697 31.07 9.67 -9.25
CA ASP A 697 31.09 10.35 -10.52
C ASP A 697 31.49 9.34 -11.63
N ILE A 698 30.66 9.22 -12.66
CA ILE A 698 30.93 8.31 -13.79
C ILE A 698 32.14 8.77 -14.60
N PHE A 699 32.43 10.07 -14.60
CA PHE A 699 33.61 10.61 -15.26
C PHE A 699 34.87 10.50 -14.41
N SER A 700 34.84 9.91 -13.20
CA SER A 700 36.09 9.57 -12.51
C SER A 700 36.85 8.42 -13.16
N ASP A 701 36.18 7.62 -13.99
CA ASP A 701 36.79 6.52 -14.74
C ASP A 701 37.33 7.02 -16.10
N TYR A 702 38.62 6.83 -16.33
CA TYR A 702 39.30 7.25 -17.56
C TYR A 702 38.75 6.55 -18.82
N ASP A 703 38.38 5.28 -18.73
CA ASP A 703 37.82 4.56 -19.89
C ASP A 703 36.45 5.10 -20.26
N VAL A 704 35.64 5.47 -19.26
CA VAL A 704 34.33 6.12 -19.47
C VAL A 704 34.51 7.52 -20.03
N GLN A 705 35.46 8.33 -19.51
CA GLN A 705 35.78 9.64 -20.09
C GLN A 705 36.16 9.51 -21.57
N ARG A 706 37.13 8.64 -21.90
CA ARG A 706 37.59 8.46 -23.28
C ARG A 706 36.42 8.05 -24.20
N LYS A 707 35.60 7.09 -23.76
CA LYS A 707 34.45 6.63 -24.54
C LYS A 707 33.39 7.72 -24.72
N THR A 708 33.17 8.55 -23.71
CA THR A 708 32.28 9.73 -23.79
C THR A 708 32.80 10.72 -24.83
N VAL A 709 34.10 11.05 -24.80
CA VAL A 709 34.73 11.95 -25.78
C VAL A 709 34.57 11.41 -27.20
N THR A 710 34.77 10.11 -27.40
CA THR A 710 34.55 9.46 -28.69
C THR A 710 33.09 9.57 -29.15
N LEU A 711 32.13 9.23 -28.29
CA LEU A 711 30.69 9.28 -28.64
C LEU A 711 30.21 10.70 -28.94
N THR A 712 30.61 11.69 -28.13
CA THR A 712 30.27 13.09 -28.38
C THR A 712 30.91 13.58 -29.69
N SER A 713 32.18 13.23 -29.95
CA SER A 713 32.83 13.55 -31.23
C SER A 713 32.10 12.90 -32.40
N ASP A 714 31.67 11.64 -32.26
CA ASP A 714 30.94 10.89 -33.27
C ASP A 714 29.57 11.51 -33.60
N ILE A 715 28.84 12.01 -32.60
CA ILE A 715 27.57 12.75 -32.79
C ILE A 715 27.80 14.04 -33.57
N LEU A 716 28.81 14.83 -33.17
CA LEU A 716 29.11 16.10 -33.84
C LEU A 716 29.57 15.89 -35.29
N LYS A 717 30.32 14.80 -35.55
CA LYS A 717 30.76 14.38 -36.89
C LYS A 717 29.66 13.71 -37.72
N ALA A 718 28.66 13.10 -37.08
CA ALA A 718 27.58 12.43 -37.79
C ALA A 718 26.82 13.38 -38.72
N PHE A 719 26.66 14.65 -38.29
CA PHE A 719 26.02 15.65 -39.13
C PHE A 719 26.88 16.08 -40.33
N ALA A 720 28.21 16.13 -40.20
CA ALA A 720 29.10 16.29 -41.35
C ALA A 720 28.89 15.14 -42.37
N GLY A 721 28.79 13.89 -41.90
CA GLY A 721 28.46 12.75 -42.77
C GLY A 721 27.05 12.86 -43.41
N CYS A 722 26.07 13.41 -42.69
CA CYS A 722 24.74 13.71 -43.22
C CYS A 722 24.79 14.77 -44.34
N LEU A 723 25.57 15.84 -44.15
CA LEU A 723 25.77 16.88 -45.16
C LEU A 723 26.54 16.35 -46.37
N GLU A 724 27.55 15.50 -46.15
CA GLU A 724 28.28 14.83 -47.23
C GLU A 724 27.32 13.97 -48.07
N GLN A 725 26.47 13.17 -47.42
CA GLN A 725 25.45 12.41 -48.13
C GLN A 725 24.56 13.34 -48.96
N LEU A 726 24.04 14.43 -48.39
CA LEU A 726 23.22 15.42 -49.11
C LEU A 726 23.93 16.04 -50.33
N ALA A 727 25.21 16.38 -50.18
CA ALA A 727 26.02 16.96 -51.25
C ALA A 727 26.25 15.98 -52.40
N PHE A 728 26.36 14.67 -52.12
CA PHE A 728 26.75 13.65 -53.10
C PHE A 728 25.69 12.55 -53.31
N MET A 729 24.42 12.76 -52.93
CA MET A 729 23.34 11.74 -52.98
C MET A 729 23.16 11.06 -54.37
N GLY A 730 23.67 11.65 -55.44
CA GLY A 730 23.51 11.16 -56.81
C GLY A 730 24.54 10.12 -57.29
N GLU A 731 25.65 9.87 -56.60
CA GLU A 731 26.64 8.89 -57.12
C GLU A 731 26.14 7.44 -57.11
N THR A 732 25.12 7.13 -56.29
CA THR A 732 24.63 5.75 -56.08
C THR A 732 23.43 5.37 -56.96
N GLU A 733 22.76 6.35 -57.59
CA GLU A 733 21.61 6.13 -58.50
C GLU A 733 21.81 6.89 -59.82
N ALA A 734 22.47 6.24 -60.78
CA ALA A 734 22.82 6.77 -62.09
C ALA A 734 21.64 7.32 -62.93
N ASP A 735 20.40 7.01 -62.58
CA ASP A 735 19.20 7.43 -63.31
C ASP A 735 18.72 8.86 -62.95
N THR A 736 19.01 9.34 -61.73
CA THR A 736 18.55 10.66 -61.25
C THR A 736 19.44 11.80 -61.78
N HIS A 737 20.74 11.53 -61.99
CA HIS A 737 21.69 12.48 -62.59
C HIS A 737 21.31 12.87 -64.03
N ARG A 738 20.85 11.90 -64.84
CA ARG A 738 20.46 12.18 -66.25
C ARG A 738 19.20 13.02 -66.36
N LEU A 739 18.26 12.89 -65.41
CA LEU A 739 17.03 13.68 -65.38
C LEU A 739 17.29 15.14 -64.97
N ARG A 740 18.15 15.37 -63.96
CA ARG A 740 18.48 16.74 -63.49
C ARG A 740 19.32 17.53 -64.49
N LEU A 741 20.31 16.90 -65.13
CA LEU A 741 21.13 17.52 -66.18
C LEU A 741 20.31 17.85 -67.44
N SER A 742 19.34 17.00 -67.80
CA SER A 742 18.46 17.21 -68.96
C SER A 742 17.43 18.32 -68.74
N GLU A 743 16.98 18.57 -67.51
CA GLU A 743 16.10 19.71 -67.20
C GLU A 743 16.85 21.05 -67.13
N ALA A 744 18.08 21.06 -66.61
CA ALA A 744 18.90 22.27 -66.51
C ALA A 744 19.34 22.80 -67.88
N GLN A 745 19.66 21.92 -68.83
CA GLN A 745 20.08 22.29 -70.20
C GLN A 745 18.95 22.88 -71.06
N MET A 746 17.67 22.74 -70.66
CA MET A 746 16.51 23.25 -71.41
C MET A 746 15.84 24.49 -70.79
N ARG A 747 16.30 25.00 -69.64
CA ARG A 747 15.68 26.16 -68.97
C ARG A 747 16.41 27.46 -69.31
N ILE A 748 15.64 28.46 -69.77
CA ILE A 748 16.04 29.88 -69.77
C ILE A 748 16.25 30.27 -68.29
N PRO A 749 17.25 31.10 -67.92
CA PRO A 749 17.46 31.48 -66.52
C PRO A 749 16.22 32.23 -66.01
N VAL A 750 15.36 31.53 -65.27
CA VAL A 750 14.28 32.16 -64.51
C VAL A 750 14.92 32.73 -63.26
N SER A 751 14.55 33.96 -62.91
CA SER A 751 15.00 34.67 -61.71
C SER A 751 15.09 33.73 -60.50
N LEU A 752 16.25 33.73 -59.83
CA LEU A 752 16.53 33.03 -58.55
C LEU A 752 15.47 33.31 -57.46
N PHE A 753 14.63 34.33 -57.65
CA PHE A 753 13.61 34.79 -56.70
C PHE A 753 12.17 34.36 -57.04
N GLN A 754 11.95 33.52 -58.05
CA GLN A 754 10.64 32.97 -58.40
C GLN A 754 10.73 31.46 -58.71
N SER A 755 11.11 30.66 -57.73
CA SER A 755 10.84 29.22 -57.78
C SER A 755 9.37 28.96 -57.43
N SER A 756 8.66 28.24 -58.29
CA SER A 756 7.44 27.54 -57.89
C SER A 756 7.76 26.61 -56.72
N GLU A 757 6.89 26.52 -55.72
CA GLU A 757 7.07 25.71 -54.49
C GLU A 757 7.44 24.22 -54.74
N ASP A 758 7.32 23.72 -55.98
CA ASP A 758 7.59 22.34 -56.38
C ASP A 758 8.95 22.08 -57.07
N SER A 759 9.84 23.08 -57.25
CA SER A 759 11.11 22.87 -57.99
C SER A 759 12.32 22.65 -57.08
N LEU A 760 12.89 21.44 -57.11
CA LEU A 760 14.17 21.12 -56.44
C LEU A 760 15.33 21.97 -56.98
N PRO A 761 16.29 22.38 -56.13
CA PRO A 761 17.51 23.05 -56.57
C PRO A 761 18.35 22.18 -57.52
N SER A 762 19.11 22.84 -58.39
CA SER A 762 20.12 22.19 -59.23
C SER A 762 21.25 21.59 -58.38
N MET A 763 22.05 20.68 -58.95
CA MET A 763 23.14 20.04 -58.22
C MET A 763 24.16 21.06 -57.70
N GLU A 764 24.48 22.06 -58.51
CA GLU A 764 25.44 23.10 -58.12
C GLU A 764 24.89 23.99 -57.01
N GLN A 765 23.60 24.34 -57.08
CA GLN A 765 22.92 25.04 -55.99
C GLN A 765 22.90 24.18 -54.72
N CYS A 766 22.65 22.87 -54.81
CA CYS A 766 22.74 21.98 -53.65
C CYS A 766 24.14 22.04 -53.00
N LEU A 767 25.21 22.00 -53.79
CA LEU A 767 26.59 22.08 -53.27
C LEU A 767 26.82 23.40 -52.51
N VAL A 768 26.40 24.54 -53.06
CA VAL A 768 26.55 25.85 -52.40
C VAL A 768 25.69 25.96 -51.13
N ILE A 769 24.46 25.44 -51.15
CA ILE A 769 23.58 25.42 -49.98
C ILE A 769 24.18 24.55 -48.86
N VAL A 770 24.67 23.36 -49.19
CA VAL A 770 25.30 22.47 -48.22
C VAL A 770 26.61 23.07 -47.69
N LEU A 771 27.39 23.74 -48.54
CA LEU A 771 28.60 24.47 -48.13
C LEU A 771 28.26 25.59 -47.13
N SER A 772 27.17 26.33 -47.37
CA SER A 772 26.69 27.36 -46.44
C SER A 772 26.26 26.75 -45.10
N ASN A 773 25.46 25.67 -45.13
CA ASN A 773 25.07 24.92 -43.93
C ASN A 773 26.31 24.42 -43.15
N CYS A 774 27.31 23.88 -43.85
CA CYS A 774 28.54 23.35 -43.28
C CYS A 774 29.31 24.43 -42.51
N ASN A 775 29.51 25.60 -43.12
CA ASN A 775 30.18 26.72 -42.48
C ASN A 775 29.38 27.30 -41.31
N HIS A 776 28.05 27.41 -41.43
CA HIS A 776 27.22 27.87 -40.32
C HIS A 776 27.36 26.94 -39.10
N VAL A 777 27.35 25.62 -39.33
CA VAL A 777 27.53 24.65 -38.25
C VAL A 777 28.92 24.75 -37.64
N SER A 778 29.97 24.82 -38.45
CA SER A 778 31.35 24.99 -37.98
C SER A 778 31.54 26.27 -37.16
N GLN A 779 31.00 27.41 -37.61
CA GLN A 779 31.23 28.72 -36.96
C GLN A 779 30.36 28.96 -35.73
N PHE A 780 29.12 28.47 -35.72
CA PHE A 780 28.14 28.84 -34.67
C PHE A 780 27.63 27.63 -33.89
N VAL A 781 27.16 26.59 -34.58
CA VAL A 781 26.47 25.46 -33.91
C VAL A 781 27.46 24.61 -33.09
N ILE A 782 28.62 24.24 -33.64
CA ILE A 782 29.61 23.43 -32.92
C ILE A 782 30.11 24.14 -31.65
N PRO A 783 30.54 25.42 -31.69
CA PRO A 783 30.91 26.15 -30.48
C PRO A 783 29.79 26.22 -29.44
N ASN A 784 28.54 26.46 -29.87
CA ASN A 784 27.38 26.50 -28.97
C ASN A 784 27.13 25.15 -28.29
N LEU A 785 27.17 24.05 -29.05
CA LEU A 785 26.99 22.69 -28.51
C LEU A 785 28.11 22.34 -27.51
N VAL A 786 29.36 22.67 -27.83
CA VAL A 786 30.50 22.45 -26.92
C VAL A 786 30.32 23.25 -25.63
N GLU A 787 29.82 24.49 -25.69
CA GLU A 787 29.49 25.26 -24.48
C GLU A 787 28.38 24.59 -23.65
N GLN A 788 27.38 23.98 -24.29
CA GLN A 788 26.34 23.23 -23.59
C GLN A 788 26.87 21.97 -22.90
N PHE A 789 27.70 21.16 -23.58
CA PHE A 789 28.38 20.02 -22.96
C PHE A 789 29.25 20.46 -21.76
N LYS A 790 29.93 21.60 -21.89
CA LYS A 790 30.72 22.20 -20.80
C LYS A 790 29.85 22.59 -19.60
N LYS A 791 28.70 23.23 -19.83
CA LYS A 791 27.74 23.60 -18.77
C LYS A 791 27.22 22.38 -18.00
N GLN A 792 27.10 21.24 -18.68
CA GLN A 792 26.61 19.99 -18.11
C GLN A 792 27.73 19.12 -17.48
N GLY A 793 28.98 19.57 -17.48
CA GLY A 793 30.09 18.91 -16.76
C GLY A 793 30.76 17.77 -17.51
N TYR A 794 30.64 17.68 -18.83
CA TYR A 794 31.32 16.65 -19.64
C TYR A 794 32.85 16.91 -19.72
N PRO A 795 33.69 15.87 -19.92
CA PRO A 795 35.16 16.00 -19.97
C PRO A 795 35.69 16.40 -21.35
N CYS A 796 36.93 16.92 -21.42
CA CYS A 796 37.73 17.12 -22.65
C CYS A 796 37.07 17.92 -23.81
N MET A 797 36.42 19.04 -23.50
CA MET A 797 35.72 19.91 -24.48
C MET A 797 36.57 20.35 -25.69
N LEU A 798 37.84 20.72 -25.47
CA LEU A 798 38.72 21.21 -26.53
C LEU A 798 39.05 20.15 -27.57
N GLU A 799 39.17 18.89 -27.14
CA GLU A 799 39.44 17.77 -28.04
C GLU A 799 38.21 17.47 -28.91
N MET A 800 37.01 17.49 -28.30
CA MET A 800 35.74 17.30 -29.02
C MET A 800 35.55 18.38 -30.09
N GLU A 801 35.76 19.65 -29.72
CA GLU A 801 35.64 20.79 -30.63
C GLU A 801 36.62 20.66 -31.80
N ARG A 802 37.91 20.43 -31.52
CA ARG A 802 38.93 20.24 -32.57
C ARG A 802 38.57 19.09 -33.50
N ASN A 803 38.18 17.93 -32.95
CA ASN A 803 37.82 16.76 -33.73
C ASN A 803 36.62 17.03 -34.65
N ALA A 804 35.61 17.76 -34.17
CA ALA A 804 34.45 18.15 -34.97
C ALA A 804 34.87 19.15 -36.07
N GLN A 805 35.59 20.22 -35.71
CA GLN A 805 36.06 21.25 -36.66
C GLN A 805 36.89 20.65 -37.79
N GLU A 806 37.81 19.72 -37.50
CA GLU A 806 38.60 19.02 -38.51
C GLU A 806 37.70 18.33 -39.56
N ALA A 807 36.62 17.66 -39.12
CA ALA A 807 35.70 16.99 -40.04
C ALA A 807 34.89 17.97 -40.91
N TYR A 808 34.50 19.14 -40.39
CA TYR A 808 33.80 20.15 -41.18
C TYR A 808 34.74 20.89 -42.15
N ILE A 809 36.01 21.08 -41.79
CA ILE A 809 37.02 21.64 -42.70
C ILE A 809 37.28 20.69 -43.87
N GLU A 810 37.49 19.40 -43.59
CA GLU A 810 37.65 18.38 -44.64
C GLU A 810 36.43 18.32 -45.57
N LEU A 811 35.22 18.40 -45.01
CA LEU A 811 33.99 18.41 -45.80
C LEU A 811 33.83 19.69 -46.64
N ASP A 812 34.13 20.85 -46.06
CA ASP A 812 34.09 22.14 -46.75
C ASP A 812 35.02 22.15 -47.96
N GLU A 813 36.26 21.67 -47.82
CA GLU A 813 37.21 21.54 -48.93
C GLU A 813 36.68 20.62 -50.03
N LYS A 814 36.14 19.45 -49.65
CA LYS A 814 35.59 18.47 -50.59
C LYS A 814 34.39 19.01 -51.39
N ILE A 815 33.45 19.69 -50.73
CA ILE A 815 32.27 20.28 -51.39
C ILE A 815 32.69 21.46 -52.26
N PHE A 816 33.62 22.29 -51.78
CA PHE A 816 34.14 23.42 -52.53
C PHE A 816 34.84 22.98 -53.83
N GLU A 817 35.69 21.96 -53.77
CA GLU A 817 36.36 21.40 -54.94
C GLU A 817 35.33 20.86 -55.95
N ALA A 818 34.36 20.07 -55.49
CA ALA A 818 33.31 19.54 -56.35
C ALA A 818 32.46 20.64 -57.04
N TYR A 819 32.17 21.74 -56.34
CA TYR A 819 31.48 22.89 -56.94
C TYR A 819 32.36 23.59 -57.98
N CYS A 820 33.64 23.82 -57.65
CA CYS A 820 34.59 24.44 -58.56
C CYS A 820 34.80 23.59 -59.82
N GLU A 821 34.92 22.27 -59.72
CA GLU A 821 35.00 21.38 -60.88
C GLU A 821 33.77 21.52 -61.79
N GLN A 822 32.55 21.51 -61.21
CA GLN A 822 31.32 21.59 -62.00
C GLN A 822 31.12 22.92 -62.73
N LYS A 823 31.58 24.05 -62.15
CA LYS A 823 31.37 25.39 -62.73
C LYS A 823 32.58 25.96 -63.47
N THR A 824 33.79 25.64 -63.00
CA THR A 824 35.04 26.24 -63.51
C THR A 824 35.60 25.43 -64.67
N ASP A 825 35.51 24.10 -64.66
CA ASP A 825 36.08 23.27 -65.73
C ASP A 825 35.41 23.49 -67.09
N PRO A 826 34.06 23.62 -67.20
CA PRO A 826 33.43 23.96 -68.47
C PRO A 826 33.84 25.35 -68.99
N LEU A 827 34.03 26.31 -68.09
CA LEU A 827 34.49 27.65 -68.42
C LEU A 827 35.91 27.62 -68.99
N VAL A 828 36.82 26.93 -68.30
CA VAL A 828 38.21 26.74 -68.73
C VAL A 828 38.27 25.96 -70.05
N GLY A 829 37.51 24.87 -70.17
CA GLY A 829 37.44 24.05 -71.38
C GLY A 829 36.87 24.77 -72.60
N ALA A 830 36.10 25.86 -72.42
CA ALA A 830 35.60 26.69 -73.50
C ALA A 830 36.63 27.70 -74.03
N LEU A 831 37.70 27.99 -73.28
CA LEU A 831 38.72 28.98 -73.67
C LEU A 831 39.49 28.55 -74.92
N GLU A 832 39.97 27.30 -74.98
CA GLU A 832 40.77 26.81 -76.11
C GLU A 832 39.96 26.75 -77.43
N PRO A 833 38.75 26.15 -77.48
CA PRO A 833 37.91 26.20 -78.67
C PRO A 833 37.52 27.63 -79.06
N GLY A 834 37.24 28.50 -78.08
CA GLY A 834 36.91 29.90 -78.31
C GLY A 834 38.07 30.70 -78.89
N MET A 835 39.30 30.42 -78.45
CA MET A 835 40.53 31.07 -78.91
C MET A 835 40.82 30.78 -80.39
N TYR A 836 40.50 29.58 -80.87
CA TYR A 836 40.68 29.15 -82.27
C TYR A 836 39.40 29.18 -83.11
N ALA A 837 38.31 29.74 -82.57
CA ALA A 837 37.03 29.82 -83.26
C ALA A 837 37.17 30.49 -84.63
N GLY A 838 36.60 29.86 -85.66
CA GLY A 838 36.68 30.36 -87.04
C GLY A 838 38.03 30.14 -87.74
N HIS A 839 38.83 29.16 -87.31
CA HIS A 839 40.17 28.87 -87.85
C HIS A 839 41.15 30.05 -87.68
N PHE A 840 41.09 30.71 -86.52
CA PHE A 840 41.95 31.85 -86.22
C PHE A 840 43.42 31.42 -86.12
N ASP A 841 44.30 32.07 -86.88
CA ASP A 841 45.75 31.83 -86.88
C ASP A 841 46.51 33.04 -86.30
N TRP A 842 47.27 32.83 -85.23
CA TRP A 842 48.06 33.87 -84.56
C TRP A 842 49.20 34.43 -85.43
N GLY A 843 49.71 33.63 -86.37
CA GLY A 843 50.75 34.01 -87.33
C GLY A 843 50.25 34.87 -88.50
N ASP A 844 48.95 34.81 -88.81
CA ASP A 844 48.32 35.56 -89.91
C ASP A 844 46.88 35.98 -89.56
N CYS A 845 46.75 36.95 -88.65
CA CYS A 845 45.44 37.43 -88.18
C CYS A 845 45.13 38.88 -88.60
N PRO A 846 43.82 39.20 -88.80
CA PRO A 846 43.38 40.54 -89.10
C PRO A 846 43.65 41.51 -87.93
N LYS A 847 43.67 42.81 -88.25
CA LYS A 847 43.77 43.88 -87.26
C LYS A 847 42.64 43.74 -86.23
N PRO A 848 42.91 43.85 -84.92
CA PRO A 848 41.86 43.79 -83.90
C PRO A 848 40.80 44.86 -84.11
N THR A 849 39.55 44.48 -83.90
CA THR A 849 38.39 45.38 -83.88
C THR A 849 37.87 45.62 -82.45
N GLY A 850 38.46 44.93 -81.47
CA GLY A 850 38.02 44.87 -80.08
C GLY A 850 38.38 43.52 -79.46
N VAL A 851 38.05 43.34 -78.19
CA VAL A 851 38.18 42.04 -77.49
C VAL A 851 37.26 41.00 -78.13
N ARG A 852 37.79 39.81 -78.46
CA ARG A 852 37.03 38.76 -79.15
C ARG A 852 35.90 38.18 -78.27
N PRO A 853 34.84 37.61 -78.88
CA PRO A 853 33.65 37.16 -78.15
C PRO A 853 33.91 36.14 -77.05
N TYR A 854 34.88 35.22 -77.21
CA TYR A 854 35.13 34.16 -76.22
C TYR A 854 35.56 34.71 -74.84
N ILE A 855 36.32 35.82 -74.80
CA ILE A 855 36.67 36.50 -73.54
C ILE A 855 35.43 37.13 -72.91
N LYS A 856 34.57 37.74 -73.72
CA LYS A 856 33.30 38.32 -73.24
C LYS A 856 32.37 37.23 -72.69
N GLU A 857 32.31 36.07 -73.33
CA GLU A 857 31.56 34.90 -72.88
C GLU A 857 32.13 34.33 -71.59
N ALA A 858 33.46 34.23 -71.46
CA ALA A 858 34.10 33.82 -70.22
C ALA A 858 33.80 34.78 -69.05
N VAL A 859 33.81 36.10 -69.29
CA VAL A 859 33.39 37.10 -68.30
C VAL A 859 31.90 36.93 -67.93
N MET A 860 31.03 36.66 -68.91
CA MET A 860 29.60 36.40 -68.65
C MET A 860 29.37 35.13 -67.83
N CYS A 861 30.11 34.05 -68.10
CA CYS A 861 30.06 32.83 -67.28
C CYS A 861 30.49 33.11 -65.84
N SER A 862 31.57 33.88 -65.66
CA SER A 862 32.03 34.34 -64.34
C SER A 862 30.97 35.18 -63.61
N VAL A 863 30.21 36.03 -64.32
CA VAL A 863 29.06 36.77 -63.74
C VAL A 863 27.97 35.80 -63.30
N GLY A 864 27.72 34.74 -64.07
CA GLY A 864 26.76 33.69 -63.70
C GLY A 864 27.13 32.98 -62.40
N ILE A 865 28.40 32.57 -62.26
CA ILE A 865 28.94 31.96 -61.03
C ILE A 865 28.82 32.94 -59.86
N HIS A 866 29.18 34.21 -60.07
CA HIS A 866 29.06 35.26 -59.06
C HIS A 866 27.61 35.46 -58.61
N ALA A 867 26.65 35.52 -59.53
CA ALA A 867 25.25 35.71 -59.17
C ALA A 867 24.69 34.52 -58.38
N GLU A 868 25.04 33.28 -58.76
CA GLU A 868 24.61 32.07 -58.08
C GLU A 868 25.12 32.01 -56.63
N VAL A 869 26.41 32.23 -56.42
CA VAL A 869 27.01 32.19 -55.07
C VAL A 869 26.58 33.40 -54.25
N HIS A 870 26.39 34.59 -54.83
CA HIS A 870 25.96 35.76 -54.09
C HIS A 870 24.53 35.63 -53.55
N ALA A 871 23.65 34.94 -54.30
CA ALA A 871 22.26 34.73 -53.90
C ALA A 871 22.11 33.77 -52.72
N ILE A 872 23.05 32.83 -52.54
CA ILE A 872 22.97 31.78 -51.51
C ILE A 872 23.97 32.05 -50.38
N ALA A 873 25.23 32.34 -50.70
CA ALA A 873 26.33 32.34 -49.74
C ALA A 873 27.35 33.46 -50.07
N PRO A 874 26.99 34.75 -49.88
CA PRO A 874 27.81 35.88 -50.30
C PRO A 874 29.19 35.93 -49.61
N ALA A 875 29.31 35.39 -48.39
CA ALA A 875 30.57 35.30 -47.66
C ALA A 875 31.66 34.49 -48.39
N PHE A 876 31.27 33.55 -49.26
CA PHE A 876 32.20 32.69 -50.00
C PHE A 876 32.63 33.27 -51.34
N MET A 877 32.04 34.40 -51.75
CA MET A 877 32.32 35.02 -53.04
C MET A 877 33.82 35.21 -53.33
N PRO A 878 34.62 35.76 -52.39
CA PRO A 878 36.04 35.97 -52.66
C PRO A 878 36.79 34.66 -52.88
N ARG A 879 36.43 33.59 -52.17
CA ARG A 879 37.06 32.27 -52.26
C ARG A 879 36.75 31.60 -53.60
N VAL A 880 35.48 31.59 -54.00
CA VAL A 880 35.05 31.00 -55.29
C VAL A 880 35.65 31.76 -56.47
N MET A 881 35.53 33.09 -56.48
CA MET A 881 35.98 33.89 -57.62
C MET A 881 37.50 33.94 -57.76
N ALA A 882 38.25 33.85 -56.65
CA ALA A 882 39.71 33.69 -56.71
C ALA A 882 40.10 32.39 -57.40
N ARG A 883 39.45 31.26 -57.07
CA ARG A 883 39.72 29.95 -57.69
C ARG A 883 39.34 29.93 -59.17
N VAL A 884 38.24 30.60 -59.55
CA VAL A 884 37.84 30.78 -60.96
C VAL A 884 38.90 31.57 -61.72
N LEU A 885 39.38 32.69 -61.16
CA LEU A 885 40.41 33.51 -61.80
C LEU A 885 41.75 32.76 -61.94
N GLU A 886 42.17 32.02 -60.91
CA GLU A 886 43.34 31.14 -60.97
C GLU A 886 43.25 30.18 -62.16
N ALA A 887 42.15 29.43 -62.26
CA ALA A 887 41.95 28.45 -63.32
C ALA A 887 41.95 29.08 -64.73
N ILE A 888 41.29 30.24 -64.88
CA ILE A 888 41.31 30.99 -66.15
C ILE A 888 42.73 31.48 -66.46
N SER A 889 43.45 32.04 -65.48
CA SER A 889 44.77 32.61 -65.70
C SER A 889 45.82 31.54 -66.04
N ASP A 890 45.76 30.37 -65.39
CA ASP A 890 46.65 29.24 -65.65
C ASP A 890 46.41 28.66 -67.04
N GLU A 891 45.14 28.50 -67.43
CA GLU A 891 44.81 28.01 -68.76
C GLU A 891 45.19 29.01 -69.85
N MET A 892 44.95 30.31 -69.63
CA MET A 892 45.41 31.35 -70.56
C MET A 892 46.93 31.36 -70.69
N ALA A 893 47.69 31.17 -69.60
CA ALA A 893 49.14 31.06 -69.63
C ALA A 893 49.59 29.83 -70.44
N ARG A 894 49.00 28.66 -70.17
CA ARG A 894 49.25 27.42 -70.92
C ARG A 894 48.99 27.60 -72.41
N LEU A 895 47.83 28.15 -72.77
CA LEU A 895 47.42 28.36 -74.16
C LEU A 895 48.34 29.34 -74.88
N MET A 896 48.73 30.44 -74.23
CA MET A 896 49.65 31.42 -74.81
C MET A 896 51.06 30.85 -74.99
N GLY A 897 51.53 30.01 -74.06
CA GLY A 897 52.82 29.33 -74.16
C GLY A 897 52.90 28.27 -75.27
N CYS A 898 51.75 27.75 -75.75
CA CYS A 898 51.70 26.79 -76.86
C CYS A 898 51.78 27.44 -78.26
N ILE A 899 51.67 28.77 -78.37
CA ILE A 899 51.68 29.46 -79.66
C ILE A 899 53.12 29.63 -80.17
N VAL A 900 53.40 29.13 -81.38
CA VAL A 900 54.75 29.11 -81.95
C VAL A 900 55.13 30.43 -82.63
N GLU A 901 54.20 31.04 -83.36
CA GLU A 901 54.44 32.27 -84.12
C GLU A 901 53.34 33.31 -83.87
N PHE A 902 53.76 34.57 -83.68
CA PHE A 902 52.87 35.70 -83.55
C PHE A 902 53.13 36.72 -84.65
N SER A 903 52.09 37.09 -85.37
CA SER A 903 52.08 38.34 -86.13
C SER A 903 52.03 39.54 -85.18
N GLN A 904 52.31 40.74 -85.70
CA GLN A 904 52.15 41.96 -84.92
C GLN A 904 50.70 42.21 -84.45
N ASN A 905 49.72 41.83 -85.29
CA ASN A 905 48.31 41.88 -84.91
C ASN A 905 47.98 40.78 -83.89
N GLY A 906 48.61 39.61 -83.98
CA GLY A 906 48.43 38.48 -83.06
C GLY A 906 48.93 38.82 -81.66
N ALA A 907 50.11 39.42 -81.56
CA ALA A 907 50.64 39.94 -80.29
C ALA A 907 49.74 41.03 -79.68
N LEU A 908 49.08 41.83 -80.53
CA LEU A 908 48.11 42.84 -80.09
C LEU A 908 46.80 42.22 -79.57
N HIS A 909 46.24 41.21 -80.25
CA HIS A 909 45.08 40.44 -79.77
C HIS A 909 45.38 39.77 -78.43
N ALA A 910 46.49 39.03 -78.33
CA ALA A 910 46.83 38.27 -77.12
C ALA A 910 47.01 39.18 -75.90
N ARG A 911 47.74 40.29 -76.04
CA ARG A 911 47.91 41.27 -74.95
C ARG A 911 46.60 41.94 -74.57
N LEU A 912 45.75 42.30 -75.55
CA LEU A 912 44.44 42.91 -75.30
C LEU A 912 43.53 41.96 -74.52
N GLU A 913 43.52 40.67 -74.87
CA GLU A 913 42.65 39.65 -74.27
C GLU A 913 43.07 39.27 -72.86
N LEU A 914 44.38 39.11 -72.63
CA LEU A 914 44.94 38.91 -71.29
C LEU A 914 44.59 40.09 -70.37
N ALA A 915 44.80 41.32 -70.86
CA ALA A 915 44.50 42.52 -70.09
C ALA A 915 42.99 42.69 -69.83
N ALA A 916 42.14 42.37 -70.81
CA ALA A 916 40.69 42.45 -70.64
C ALA A 916 40.18 41.48 -69.58
N MET A 917 40.70 40.24 -69.54
CA MET A 917 40.35 39.26 -68.52
C MET A 917 40.91 39.62 -67.14
N GLU A 918 42.19 40.03 -67.07
CA GLU A 918 42.84 40.46 -65.83
C GLU A 918 42.11 41.68 -65.22
N GLU A 919 41.75 42.67 -66.05
CA GLU A 919 41.00 43.85 -65.62
C GLU A 919 39.58 43.49 -65.14
N ALA A 920 38.90 42.55 -65.82
CA ALA A 920 37.52 42.21 -65.51
C ALA A 920 37.35 41.59 -64.10
N LEU A 921 38.31 40.80 -63.66
CA LEU A 921 38.26 40.08 -62.38
C LEU A 921 39.29 40.58 -61.36
N THR A 922 39.81 41.80 -61.54
CA THR A 922 40.86 42.38 -60.70
C THR A 922 40.54 42.35 -59.20
N ALA A 923 39.27 42.45 -58.81
CA ALA A 923 38.84 42.41 -57.41
C ALA A 923 39.19 41.10 -56.67
N TYR A 924 39.41 40.01 -57.41
CA TYR A 924 39.71 38.68 -56.87
C TYR A 924 41.15 38.22 -57.14
N ARG A 925 42.00 39.15 -57.56
CA ARG A 925 43.40 38.89 -57.88
C ARG A 925 44.20 38.52 -56.62
N ASN A 926 45.11 37.58 -56.79
CA ASN A 926 46.07 37.15 -55.77
C ASN A 926 47.49 37.02 -56.38
N ALA A 927 48.46 36.55 -55.58
CA ALA A 927 49.84 36.40 -56.06
C ALA A 927 49.96 35.38 -57.21
N GLY A 928 49.27 34.23 -57.10
CA GLY A 928 49.31 33.17 -58.12
C GLY A 928 48.77 33.64 -59.47
N THR A 929 47.55 34.19 -59.49
CA THR A 929 46.95 34.77 -60.72
C THR A 929 47.83 35.83 -61.36
N SER A 930 48.50 36.66 -60.55
CA SER A 930 49.43 37.68 -61.05
C SER A 930 50.63 37.07 -61.77
N ASP A 931 51.16 35.98 -61.23
CA ASP A 931 52.30 35.27 -61.81
C ASP A 931 51.88 34.53 -63.09
N SER A 932 50.70 33.91 -63.12
CA SER A 932 50.17 33.23 -64.32
C SER A 932 49.90 34.21 -65.46
N PHE A 933 49.28 35.38 -65.18
CA PHE A 933 49.12 36.43 -66.20
C PHE A 933 50.46 36.98 -66.69
N LYS A 934 51.45 37.10 -65.80
CA LYS A 934 52.79 37.53 -66.17
C LYS A 934 53.48 36.49 -67.05
N GLU A 935 53.39 35.21 -66.72
CA GLU A 935 53.89 34.10 -67.55
C GLU A 935 53.25 34.09 -68.94
N ALA A 936 51.93 34.30 -69.00
CA ALA A 936 51.21 34.45 -70.26
C ALA A 936 51.73 35.65 -71.08
N LEU A 937 51.94 36.81 -70.43
CA LEU A 937 52.43 38.02 -71.08
C LEU A 937 53.90 37.93 -71.52
N ASP A 938 54.73 37.16 -70.81
CA ASP A 938 56.14 36.91 -71.16
C ASP A 938 56.25 36.01 -72.40
N SER A 939 55.26 35.14 -72.61
CA SER A 939 55.15 34.30 -73.83
C SER A 939 54.72 35.09 -75.08
N VAL A 940 54.21 36.31 -74.92
CA VAL A 940 53.68 37.13 -76.02
C VAL A 940 54.64 38.29 -76.38
N PRO A 941 55.00 38.49 -77.66
CA PRO A 941 55.89 39.58 -78.07
C PRO A 941 55.43 40.98 -77.62
N VAL A 942 56.39 41.84 -77.27
CA VAL A 942 56.10 43.23 -76.87
C VAL A 942 55.67 44.07 -78.08
N LEU A 943 54.67 44.93 -77.89
CA LEU A 943 54.19 45.84 -78.94
C LEU A 943 55.25 46.88 -79.29
N ALA A 944 55.89 46.74 -80.46
CA ALA A 944 56.97 47.63 -80.90
C ALA A 944 56.47 48.97 -81.48
N ARG A 945 55.33 48.99 -82.19
CA ARG A 945 54.81 50.20 -82.85
C ARG A 945 53.90 51.01 -81.93
N GLU A 946 54.05 52.34 -81.94
CA GLU A 946 53.15 53.26 -81.23
C GLU A 946 51.70 53.13 -81.67
N GLU A 947 51.45 52.89 -82.95
CA GLU A 947 50.08 52.68 -83.47
C GLU A 947 49.41 51.48 -82.80
N SER A 948 50.13 50.36 -82.65
CA SER A 948 49.63 49.16 -81.96
C SER A 948 49.35 49.44 -80.47
N LYS A 949 50.18 50.25 -79.80
CA LYS A 949 49.94 50.66 -78.41
C LYS A 949 48.72 51.57 -78.27
N ARG A 950 48.48 52.47 -79.23
CA ARG A 950 47.28 53.33 -79.26
C ARG A 950 46.01 52.49 -79.46
N LEU A 951 46.03 51.58 -80.42
CA LEU A 951 44.91 50.67 -80.70
C LEU A 951 44.60 49.74 -79.53
N TYR A 952 45.63 49.22 -78.85
CA TYR A 952 45.49 48.45 -77.62
C TYR A 952 44.67 49.22 -76.58
N ASN A 953 45.07 50.46 -76.27
CA ASN A 953 44.38 51.29 -75.28
C ASN A 953 42.95 51.66 -75.72
N GLU A 954 42.76 51.97 -77.01
CA GLU A 954 41.44 52.30 -77.57
C GLU A 954 40.46 51.13 -77.44
N HIS A 955 40.89 49.92 -77.81
CA HIS A 955 40.05 48.72 -77.73
C HIS A 955 39.81 48.24 -76.29
N LEU A 956 40.76 48.46 -75.38
CA LEU A 956 40.55 48.15 -73.96
C LEU A 956 39.52 49.10 -73.32
N ILE A 957 39.58 50.40 -73.66
CA ILE A 957 38.56 51.37 -73.24
C ILE A 957 37.20 51.03 -73.86
N GLN A 958 37.18 50.64 -75.13
CA GLN A 958 35.97 50.17 -75.81
C GLN A 958 35.36 48.97 -75.08
N PHE A 959 36.16 47.96 -74.72
CA PHE A 959 35.71 46.81 -73.94
C PHE A 959 35.10 47.23 -72.59
N ARG A 960 35.77 48.12 -71.84
CA ARG A 960 35.26 48.63 -70.56
C ARG A 960 33.89 49.30 -70.72
N ASN A 961 33.69 50.06 -71.79
CA ASN A 961 32.43 50.74 -72.06
C ASN A 961 31.33 49.76 -72.50
N GLU A 962 31.65 48.80 -73.37
CA GLU A 962 30.71 47.80 -73.87
C GLU A 962 30.25 46.83 -72.77
N MET A 963 31.15 46.43 -71.87
CA MET A 963 30.91 45.46 -70.80
C MET A 963 30.68 46.12 -69.43
N ARG A 964 30.46 47.44 -69.37
CA ARG A 964 30.42 48.21 -68.10
C ARG A 964 29.48 47.61 -67.06
N PHE A 965 28.30 47.16 -67.49
CA PHE A 965 27.31 46.57 -66.60
C PHE A 965 27.79 45.24 -66.00
N GLN A 966 28.34 44.36 -66.83
CA GLN A 966 28.88 43.06 -66.43
C GLN A 966 30.07 43.23 -65.47
N LEU A 967 30.98 44.16 -65.78
CA LEU A 967 32.15 44.43 -64.94
C LEU A 967 31.76 44.98 -63.57
N SER A 968 30.65 45.74 -63.49
CA SER A 968 30.17 46.27 -62.22
C SER A 968 29.71 45.19 -61.23
N CYS A 969 29.42 43.97 -61.70
CA CYS A 969 29.07 42.85 -60.82
C CYS A 969 30.21 42.43 -59.90
N PHE A 970 31.47 42.66 -60.30
CA PHE A 970 32.66 42.23 -59.55
C PHE A 970 33.27 43.33 -58.67
N THR A 971 32.76 44.57 -58.78
CA THR A 971 33.27 45.73 -58.05
C THR A 971 32.32 46.13 -56.94
N THR A 972 32.84 46.30 -55.72
CA THR A 972 32.07 46.79 -54.56
C THR A 972 31.83 48.30 -54.57
N ASP A 973 32.34 49.01 -55.57
CA ASP A 973 32.01 50.42 -55.75
C ASP A 973 30.51 50.49 -56.05
N SER A 974 29.76 50.87 -55.01
CA SER A 974 28.39 51.33 -55.15
C SER A 974 28.35 52.20 -56.39
N MET A 975 27.51 51.84 -57.36
CA MET A 975 27.15 52.81 -58.39
C MET A 975 26.78 54.09 -57.66
N ASP A 976 27.61 55.13 -57.80
CA ASP A 976 27.27 56.47 -57.36
C ASP A 976 25.86 56.71 -57.88
N SER A 977 24.91 56.71 -56.95
CA SER A 977 23.47 56.83 -57.20
C SER A 977 23.09 58.19 -57.80
N ASP A 978 24.08 59.04 -58.06
CA ASP A 978 23.93 60.39 -58.62
C ASP A 978 24.07 60.45 -60.16
N ALA A 979 24.28 59.32 -60.85
CA ALA A 979 24.40 59.30 -62.32
C ALA A 979 23.14 58.81 -63.06
N TYR A 980 22.03 58.56 -62.37
CA TYR A 980 20.73 58.23 -62.97
C TYR A 980 19.61 59.10 -62.38
N TYR A 981 19.68 60.41 -62.64
CA TYR A 981 18.53 61.31 -62.80
C TYR A 981 18.84 62.42 -63.80
#